data_AF-A0A5C6F835-F1
#
_entry.id   AF-A0A5C6F835-F1
#
_cell.length_a   1.000
_cell.length_b   1.000
_cell.length_c   1.000
_cell.angle_alpha   90.00
_cell.angle_beta   90.00
_cell.angle_gamma   90.00
#
_symmetry.space_group_name_H-M   'P 1'
#
loop_
_entity.id
_entity.type
_entity.pdbx_description
1 polymer ?
#
loop_
_entity_poly.entity_id
_entity_poly.type
_entity_poly.pdbx_seq_one_letter_code
_entity_poly.pdbx_strand_id
1 'polypeptide(L)'
;MDNGGIYHSLPKPLLERTRLVGPNQVPSRGEFVLYWMRAAIRTDENPALNVAIELANRLELPLLVYQGLSERYPFASDRHHTFVLQGARDVQLEMARRNLPYALHVERSGHRGPHLKTLAQNASSVVTEDMPTEPLRSWTLSLSRKISGALVVVDTACVVPMRLVGRSYERAFEYRDATRDLYSQRVSVPPNDSVLGNSVFGTNGRASIDLPFEPIDLQDCDIASLVGQCEIDHSIGPVSHSPGGSIAGYRRWQEFRNKGLSSYARRRNDVVDDGVSRMSPYLHYGMVAPTRIAREATADQSAGAEKFLDELLIWRELSYAFCHYRRDHGRVSAIPNWARETLREHKRDSRDLLSWETMARGRTGDSIWDAAQRSLLMHGELHNNVRMTWGKAVLKWTPDAKRALARLIDLNHRYALDGRDPASYGGILWCLGQFDRPFSPVQPVYGTVRNRPTDQHAKRIDSIAYQRKVTRPLWNPVPKVAVIGAGISGLTCARTLADHGCDVSVFDKSRGVSGRMSTRRLEDAISFDHGAQYFTARDGRFKRYVESWIDDGIVQRWDGRIVAVEKGVVYSEKVGDQRFVAVPGMSALGKHLASDLKMCLGAQVVAPERANDKWQLATDDGSDLGEFDYVVVAVPSHQATSLLVNAPGLAEQASGVKMNGCWAVMLAFEQSLNIGFDGAFVQQSPLSWIARNNSKPGRNGDRETWVLHADAEWTEAHMEDSPGAIESFLIAEFFRAVGGINVEPSYSAIHRWRFAIPQDPLSADCLLDVQRNIGACGDWCGGPRVEGAFLSGMAIAGRILGQMNMNAAPLLRMDQQLDLF
;
A
#
# COMPACT_ATOMS: atom_id res chain seq x y z
N MET A 1 26.59 -4.64 -42.27
CA MET A 1 26.05 -5.91 -41.74
C MET A 1 24.55 -5.76 -41.64
N ASP A 2 23.80 -6.81 -41.96
CA ASP A 2 22.34 -6.78 -41.94
C ASP A 2 21.84 -6.70 -40.48
N ASN A 3 21.48 -5.49 -40.02
CA ASN A 3 21.24 -5.18 -38.60
C ASN A 3 20.08 -5.97 -37.96
N GLY A 4 19.25 -6.64 -38.76
CA GLY A 4 18.20 -7.54 -38.25
C GLY A 4 18.72 -8.85 -37.63
N GLY A 5 19.95 -9.27 -37.95
CA GLY A 5 20.50 -10.56 -37.49
C GLY A 5 21.11 -10.56 -36.08
N ILE A 6 21.30 -9.39 -35.45
CA ILE A 6 22.07 -9.30 -34.19
C ILE A 6 21.38 -10.00 -33.02
N TYR A 7 20.05 -9.91 -32.94
CA TYR A 7 19.27 -10.58 -31.89
C TYR A 7 19.16 -12.09 -32.11
N HIS A 8 19.16 -12.52 -33.37
CA HIS A 8 19.06 -13.94 -33.75
C HIS A 8 20.39 -14.69 -33.65
N SER A 9 21.50 -13.98 -33.53
CA SER A 9 22.84 -14.53 -33.39
C SER A 9 23.31 -14.58 -31.94
N LEU A 10 22.46 -14.25 -30.96
CA LEU A 10 22.78 -14.41 -29.53
C LEU A 10 23.18 -15.87 -29.22
N PRO A 11 24.07 -16.11 -28.24
CA PRO A 11 24.39 -17.46 -27.81
C PRO A 11 23.13 -18.25 -27.46
N LYS A 12 23.06 -19.52 -27.85
CA LYS A 12 21.86 -20.36 -27.72
C LYS A 12 21.16 -20.26 -26.34
N PRO A 13 21.87 -20.33 -25.20
CA PRO A 13 21.23 -20.21 -23.87
C PRO A 13 20.51 -18.87 -23.63
N LEU A 14 21.02 -17.78 -24.22
CA LEU A 14 20.40 -16.44 -24.14
C LEU A 14 19.30 -16.28 -25.20
N LEU A 15 19.49 -16.82 -26.40
CA LEU A 15 18.51 -16.76 -27.49
C LEU A 15 17.20 -17.46 -27.12
N GLU A 16 17.27 -18.62 -26.46
CA GLU A 16 16.08 -19.37 -26.01
C GLU A 16 15.20 -18.60 -25.01
N ARG A 17 15.80 -17.64 -24.28
CA ARG A 17 15.13 -16.79 -23.29
C ARG A 17 14.60 -15.48 -23.87
N THR A 18 15.06 -15.11 -25.05
CA THR A 18 14.90 -13.76 -25.59
C THR A 18 13.76 -13.71 -26.60
N ARG A 19 12.95 -12.64 -26.60
CA ARG A 19 12.04 -12.31 -27.71
C ARG A 19 11.93 -10.80 -27.91
N LEU A 20 11.64 -10.39 -29.14
CA LEU A 20 11.40 -8.99 -29.49
C LEU A 20 9.92 -8.61 -29.26
N VAL A 21 9.68 -7.36 -28.88
CA VAL A 21 8.36 -6.81 -28.58
C VAL A 21 8.16 -5.49 -29.28
N GLY A 22 7.00 -5.33 -29.93
CA GLY A 22 6.62 -4.09 -30.60
C GLY A 22 6.95 -4.09 -32.09
N PRO A 23 6.72 -2.95 -32.77
CA PRO A 23 6.88 -2.84 -34.22
C PRO A 23 8.36 -2.84 -34.66
N ASN A 24 9.27 -2.35 -33.81
CA ASN A 24 10.68 -2.25 -34.16
C ASN A 24 11.42 -3.54 -33.83
N GLN A 25 12.08 -4.11 -34.84
CA GLN A 25 12.77 -5.40 -34.76
C GLN A 25 14.28 -5.29 -34.97
N VAL A 26 14.81 -4.08 -35.16
CA VAL A 26 16.23 -3.79 -35.43
C VAL A 26 16.76 -2.75 -34.43
N PRO A 27 18.07 -2.73 -34.12
CA PRO A 27 18.67 -1.65 -33.33
C PRO A 27 18.48 -0.29 -34.03
N SER A 28 18.35 0.78 -33.23
CA SER A 28 18.34 2.16 -33.73
C SER A 28 19.76 2.75 -33.78
N ARG A 29 19.90 4.02 -34.18
CA ARG A 29 21.17 4.78 -34.10
C ARG A 29 21.42 5.40 -32.71
N GLY A 30 20.89 4.78 -31.65
CA GLY A 30 21.05 5.28 -30.28
C GLY A 30 22.48 5.13 -29.76
N GLU A 31 22.75 5.77 -28.63
CA GLU A 31 24.09 6.01 -28.08
C GLU A 31 24.57 4.89 -27.15
N PHE A 32 23.66 4.07 -26.63
CA PHE A 32 23.95 3.00 -25.68
C PHE A 32 22.93 1.86 -25.78
N VAL A 33 23.24 0.72 -25.18
CA VAL A 33 22.26 -0.33 -24.85
C VAL A 33 21.71 -0.07 -23.47
N LEU A 34 20.38 -0.05 -23.33
CA LEU A 34 19.71 0.17 -22.05
C LEU A 34 19.20 -1.16 -21.49
N TYR A 35 19.65 -1.56 -20.31
CA TYR A 35 18.96 -2.57 -19.52
C TYR A 35 18.01 -1.89 -18.52
N TRP A 36 16.71 -1.97 -18.80
CA TRP A 36 15.66 -1.56 -17.88
C TRP A 36 15.36 -2.70 -16.89
N MET A 37 16.03 -2.66 -15.74
CA MET A 37 15.91 -3.65 -14.67
C MET A 37 14.64 -3.43 -13.85
N ARG A 38 13.86 -4.49 -13.62
CA ARG A 38 12.61 -4.43 -12.82
C ARG A 38 12.37 -5.64 -11.92
N ALA A 39 12.36 -6.83 -12.52
CA ALA A 39 11.91 -8.06 -11.88
C ALA A 39 13.03 -9.08 -11.64
N ALA A 40 14.26 -8.75 -12.02
CA ALA A 40 15.47 -9.50 -11.71
C ALA A 40 16.47 -8.57 -11.00
N ILE A 41 16.15 -8.19 -9.76
CA ILE A 41 16.95 -7.27 -8.94
C ILE A 41 18.16 -8.00 -8.35
N ARG A 42 19.08 -8.41 -9.23
CA ARG A 42 20.35 -9.10 -8.92
C ARG A 42 21.32 -8.96 -10.09
N THR A 43 22.60 -9.13 -9.84
CA THR A 43 23.60 -9.30 -10.90
C THR A 43 23.96 -10.77 -11.17
N ASP A 44 23.85 -11.62 -10.16
CA ASP A 44 24.16 -13.07 -10.20
C ASP A 44 23.16 -13.85 -11.05
N GLU A 45 23.65 -14.67 -11.98
CA GLU A 45 22.88 -15.45 -12.95
C GLU A 45 21.66 -14.68 -13.50
N ASN A 46 21.89 -13.49 -14.04
CA ASN A 46 20.85 -12.63 -14.62
C ASN A 46 20.91 -12.67 -16.16
N PRO A 47 20.06 -13.48 -16.83
CA PRO A 47 20.05 -13.56 -18.28
C PRO A 47 19.76 -12.23 -19.01
N ALA A 48 18.98 -11.32 -18.40
CA ALA A 48 18.67 -10.04 -19.02
C ALA A 48 19.89 -9.12 -19.02
N LEU A 49 20.64 -9.09 -17.92
CA LEU A 49 21.93 -8.40 -17.84
C LEU A 49 22.92 -8.98 -18.87
N ASN A 50 23.00 -10.31 -18.96
CA ASN A 50 23.88 -10.99 -19.91
C ASN A 50 23.53 -10.68 -21.37
N VAL A 51 22.25 -10.63 -21.73
CA VAL A 51 21.80 -10.19 -23.07
C VAL A 51 22.18 -8.74 -23.31
N ALA A 52 22.04 -7.85 -22.32
CA ALA A 52 22.40 -6.45 -22.47
C ALA A 52 23.91 -6.24 -22.67
N ILE A 53 24.75 -6.97 -21.92
CA ILE A 53 26.22 -6.97 -22.09
C ILE A 53 26.60 -7.48 -23.48
N GLU A 54 26.01 -8.61 -23.91
CA GLU A 54 26.29 -9.20 -25.23
C GLU A 54 25.90 -8.25 -26.38
N LEU A 55 24.74 -7.60 -26.28
CA LEU A 55 24.31 -6.61 -27.26
C LEU A 55 25.22 -5.38 -27.26
N ALA A 56 25.62 -4.88 -26.09
CA ALA A 56 26.54 -3.75 -25.97
C ALA A 56 27.89 -4.05 -26.63
N ASN A 57 28.45 -5.24 -26.37
CA ASN A 57 29.72 -5.69 -26.95
C ASN A 57 29.63 -5.81 -28.49
N ARG A 58 28.55 -6.39 -29.02
CA ARG A 58 28.38 -6.57 -30.48
C ARG A 58 28.06 -5.28 -31.22
N LEU A 59 27.36 -4.35 -30.58
CA LEU A 59 27.05 -3.04 -31.14
C LEU A 59 28.20 -2.05 -30.96
N GLU A 60 29.22 -2.41 -30.18
CA GLU A 60 30.31 -1.51 -29.78
C GLU A 60 29.79 -0.23 -29.11
N LEU A 61 28.78 -0.37 -28.26
CA LEU A 61 28.14 0.72 -27.54
C LEU A 61 28.30 0.55 -26.02
N PRO A 62 28.29 1.64 -25.24
CA PRO A 62 28.14 1.59 -23.80
C PRO A 62 26.86 0.84 -23.37
N LEU A 63 26.92 0.17 -22.21
CA LEU A 63 25.74 -0.32 -21.50
C LEU A 63 25.32 0.71 -20.46
N LEU A 64 24.02 0.89 -20.23
CA LEU A 64 23.46 1.54 -19.05
C LEU A 64 22.43 0.62 -18.41
N VAL A 65 22.58 0.32 -17.11
CA VAL A 65 21.53 -0.33 -16.33
C VAL A 65 20.70 0.74 -15.62
N TYR A 66 19.41 0.80 -15.92
CA TYR A 66 18.46 1.72 -15.31
C TYR A 66 17.42 0.94 -14.51
N GLN A 67 17.25 1.31 -13.24
CA GLN A 67 16.16 0.83 -12.40
C GLN A 67 15.29 2.00 -11.97
N GLY A 68 14.00 1.93 -12.30
CA GLY A 68 13.00 2.91 -11.88
C GLY A 68 12.02 2.31 -10.89
N LEU A 69 11.79 2.98 -9.76
CA LEU A 69 10.75 2.65 -8.79
C LEU A 69 9.65 3.71 -8.84
N SER A 70 8.42 3.29 -9.14
CA SER A 70 7.27 4.17 -9.31
C SER A 70 6.32 4.10 -8.13
N GLU A 71 5.85 5.26 -7.67
CA GLU A 71 4.77 5.40 -6.68
C GLU A 71 3.37 5.17 -7.28
N ARG A 72 3.25 5.15 -8.62
CA ARG A 72 1.96 5.08 -9.35
C ARG A 72 1.36 3.68 -9.46
N TYR A 73 1.97 2.71 -8.81
CA TYR A 73 1.48 1.35 -8.83
C TYR A 73 0.35 1.18 -7.79
N PRO A 74 -0.81 0.54 -8.11
CA PRO A 74 -1.94 0.46 -7.16
C PRO A 74 -1.66 -0.22 -5.81
N PHE A 75 -0.58 -1.01 -5.74
CA PHE A 75 -0.12 -1.66 -4.52
C PHE A 75 1.26 -1.13 -4.07
N ALA A 76 1.65 0.07 -4.49
CA ALA A 76 2.82 0.76 -3.95
C ALA A 76 2.60 1.04 -2.45
N SER A 77 3.52 0.57 -1.63
CA SER A 77 3.52 0.75 -0.17
C SER A 77 4.92 0.70 0.39
N ASP A 78 5.08 1.11 1.65
CA ASP A 78 6.36 1.13 2.36
C ASP A 78 7.01 -0.26 2.35
N ARG A 79 6.20 -1.30 2.54
CA ARG A 79 6.65 -2.69 2.44
C ARG A 79 7.39 -2.99 1.15
N HIS A 80 6.73 -2.72 0.04
CA HIS A 80 7.24 -3.10 -1.28
C HIS A 80 8.37 -2.21 -1.73
N HIS A 81 8.28 -0.90 -1.43
CA HIS A 81 9.36 0.04 -1.74
C HIS A 81 10.62 -0.28 -0.94
N THR A 82 10.48 -0.51 0.37
CA THR A 82 11.61 -0.88 1.23
C THR A 82 12.28 -2.17 0.74
N PHE A 83 11.50 -3.21 0.45
CA PHE A 83 12.04 -4.50 -0.01
C PHE A 83 12.78 -4.36 -1.36
N VAL A 84 12.22 -3.60 -2.31
CA VAL A 84 12.87 -3.31 -3.61
C VAL A 84 14.14 -2.48 -3.44
N LEU A 85 14.12 -1.44 -2.60
CA LEU A 85 15.27 -0.56 -2.38
C LEU A 85 16.41 -1.28 -1.64
N GLN A 86 16.09 -2.19 -0.71
CA GLN A 86 17.09 -3.07 -0.11
C GLN A 86 17.78 -3.93 -1.18
N GLY A 87 17.05 -4.45 -2.17
CA GLY A 87 17.68 -5.17 -3.28
C GLY A 87 18.41 -4.28 -4.28
N ALA A 88 17.93 -3.07 -4.53
CA ALA A 88 18.64 -2.09 -5.35
C ALA A 88 19.99 -1.70 -4.72
N ARG A 89 20.07 -1.65 -3.39
CA ARG A 89 21.33 -1.42 -2.65
C ARG A 89 22.36 -2.51 -2.92
N ASP A 90 21.94 -3.78 -2.88
CA ASP A 90 22.80 -4.92 -3.23
C ASP A 90 23.24 -4.86 -4.70
N VAL A 91 22.32 -4.57 -5.63
CA VAL A 91 22.64 -4.42 -7.05
C VAL A 91 23.66 -3.30 -7.28
N GLN A 92 23.52 -2.15 -6.61
CA GLN A 92 24.45 -1.03 -6.75
C GLN A 92 25.88 -1.43 -6.33
N LEU A 93 26.02 -2.16 -5.22
CA LEU A 93 27.31 -2.72 -4.77
C LEU A 93 27.89 -3.72 -5.76
N GLU A 94 27.07 -4.67 -6.21
CA GLU A 94 27.48 -5.72 -7.14
C GLU A 94 27.89 -5.16 -8.51
N MET A 95 27.17 -4.16 -9.03
CA MET A 95 27.47 -3.49 -10.30
C MET A 95 28.75 -2.68 -10.22
N ALA A 96 28.98 -1.97 -9.10
CA ALA A 96 30.23 -1.24 -8.87
C ALA A 96 31.44 -2.18 -8.89
N ARG A 97 31.34 -3.37 -8.27
CA ARG A 97 32.41 -4.39 -8.30
C ARG A 97 32.69 -4.91 -9.71
N ARG A 98 31.68 -4.97 -10.57
CA ARG A 98 31.80 -5.39 -11.98
C ARG A 98 32.17 -4.25 -12.93
N ASN A 99 32.35 -3.02 -12.42
CA ASN A 99 32.52 -1.80 -13.23
C ASN A 99 31.39 -1.61 -14.27
N LEU A 100 30.15 -1.92 -13.88
CA LEU A 100 28.97 -1.74 -14.73
C LEU A 100 28.18 -0.50 -14.27
N PRO A 101 27.80 0.41 -15.18
CA PRO A 101 27.05 1.60 -14.82
C PRO A 101 25.60 1.26 -14.48
N TYR A 102 25.17 1.72 -13.30
CA TYR A 102 23.84 1.52 -12.75
C TYR A 102 23.28 2.86 -12.27
N ALA A 103 22.05 3.17 -12.66
CA ALA A 103 21.33 4.38 -12.27
C ALA A 103 19.97 4.03 -11.68
N LEU A 104 19.79 4.34 -10.40
CA LEU A 104 18.51 4.18 -9.69
C LEU A 104 17.74 5.50 -9.68
N HIS A 105 16.47 5.42 -10.06
CA HIS A 105 15.50 6.50 -9.96
C HIS A 105 14.30 6.08 -9.11
N VAL A 106 13.91 6.92 -8.15
CA VAL A 106 12.72 6.72 -7.30
C VAL A 106 11.79 7.91 -7.50
N GLU A 107 10.60 7.64 -8.05
CA GLU A 107 9.54 8.65 -8.19
C GLU A 107 9.07 9.12 -6.83
N ARG A 108 9.10 10.44 -6.65
CA ARG A 108 8.61 11.16 -5.47
C ARG A 108 8.41 12.63 -5.85
N SER A 109 7.82 13.42 -4.96
CA SER A 109 7.63 14.86 -5.20
C SER A 109 8.96 15.53 -5.61
N GLY A 110 8.92 16.36 -6.66
CA GLY A 110 10.12 17.01 -7.23
C GLY A 110 11.00 16.14 -8.15
N HIS A 111 10.87 14.81 -8.12
CA HIS A 111 11.68 13.87 -8.90
C HIS A 111 10.82 13.01 -9.83
N ARG A 112 9.78 13.60 -10.43
CA ARG A 112 8.90 12.93 -11.40
C ARG A 112 9.29 13.35 -12.80
N GLY A 113 9.39 12.38 -13.70
CA GLY A 113 9.62 12.68 -15.10
C GLY A 113 9.52 11.45 -15.99
N PRO A 114 9.46 11.63 -17.32
CA PRO A 114 9.43 10.54 -18.28
C PRO A 114 10.82 9.90 -18.47
N HIS A 115 11.63 9.76 -17.40
CA HIS A 115 13.05 9.40 -17.48
C HIS A 115 13.32 8.10 -18.24
N LEU A 116 12.53 7.05 -17.98
CA LEU A 116 12.60 5.80 -18.75
C LEU A 116 12.35 6.03 -20.25
N LYS A 117 11.35 6.83 -20.59
CA LYS A 117 11.02 7.11 -22.00
C LYS A 117 12.18 7.86 -22.66
N THR A 118 12.72 8.88 -22.00
CA THR A 118 13.87 9.65 -22.48
C THR A 118 15.09 8.75 -22.72
N LEU A 119 15.49 7.96 -21.72
CA LEU A 119 16.61 7.02 -21.86
C LEU A 119 16.37 6.01 -22.99
N ALA A 120 15.17 5.44 -23.06
CA ALA A 120 14.84 4.42 -24.04
C ALA A 120 14.73 4.96 -25.48
N GLN A 121 14.46 6.25 -25.67
CA GLN A 121 14.49 6.91 -26.98
C GLN A 121 15.92 7.12 -27.49
N ASN A 122 16.86 7.35 -26.57
CA ASN A 122 18.28 7.53 -26.90
C ASN A 122 19.04 6.20 -26.98
N ALA A 123 18.43 5.09 -26.56
CA ALA A 123 19.02 3.76 -26.61
C ALA A 123 18.94 3.14 -28.02
N SER A 124 20.01 2.45 -28.42
CA SER A 124 20.06 1.64 -29.64
C SER A 124 19.13 0.42 -29.53
N SER A 125 19.19 -0.23 -28.37
CA SER A 125 18.33 -1.35 -27.98
C SER A 125 17.96 -1.23 -26.51
N VAL A 126 16.74 -1.67 -26.17
CA VAL A 126 16.27 -1.74 -24.78
C VAL A 126 16.07 -3.20 -24.41
N VAL A 127 16.71 -3.65 -23.33
CA VAL A 127 16.55 -4.98 -22.75
C VAL A 127 15.75 -4.85 -21.45
N THR A 128 14.83 -5.77 -21.17
CA THR A 128 14.12 -5.86 -19.88
C THR A 128 13.66 -7.30 -19.62
N GLU A 129 13.15 -7.59 -18.43
CA GLU A 129 12.63 -8.93 -18.10
C GLU A 129 11.26 -9.19 -18.76
N ASP A 130 11.03 -10.44 -19.17
CA ASP A 130 9.75 -10.92 -19.69
C ASP A 130 8.80 -11.29 -18.54
N MET A 131 7.99 -10.31 -18.09
CA MET A 131 6.96 -10.51 -17.07
C MET A 131 5.55 -10.47 -17.68
N PRO A 132 4.75 -11.54 -17.57
CA PRO A 132 3.46 -11.64 -18.27
C PRO A 132 2.29 -10.97 -17.53
N THR A 133 2.50 -10.47 -16.32
CA THR A 133 1.47 -9.90 -15.44
C THR A 133 1.43 -8.37 -15.46
N GLU A 134 0.31 -7.80 -15.06
CA GLU A 134 0.14 -6.33 -14.96
C GLU A 134 0.80 -5.77 -13.68
N PRO A 135 1.40 -4.58 -13.76
CA PRO A 135 1.38 -3.63 -14.87
C PRO A 135 2.61 -3.76 -15.79
N LEU A 136 3.56 -4.65 -15.44
CA LEU A 136 4.83 -4.78 -16.15
C LEU A 136 4.63 -5.11 -17.63
N ARG A 137 3.64 -5.97 -17.93
CA ARG A 137 3.25 -6.30 -19.29
C ARG A 137 2.75 -5.07 -20.07
N SER A 138 1.78 -4.33 -19.55
CA SER A 138 1.26 -3.14 -20.24
C SER A 138 2.30 -2.03 -20.37
N TRP A 139 3.16 -1.83 -19.37
CA TRP A 139 4.27 -0.88 -19.45
C TRP A 139 5.26 -1.25 -20.56
N THR A 140 5.63 -2.53 -20.66
CA THR A 140 6.53 -3.04 -21.71
C THR A 140 5.94 -2.81 -23.11
N LEU A 141 4.66 -3.12 -23.31
CA LEU A 141 3.95 -2.90 -24.58
C LEU A 141 3.77 -1.41 -24.90
N SER A 142 3.61 -0.56 -23.89
CA SER A 142 3.50 0.89 -24.04
C SER A 142 4.83 1.50 -24.47
N LEU A 143 5.93 1.06 -23.84
CA LEU A 143 7.28 1.52 -24.17
C LEU A 143 7.71 1.09 -25.58
N SER A 144 7.44 -0.16 -25.97
CA SER A 144 7.86 -0.68 -27.28
C SER A 144 7.25 0.07 -28.47
N ARG A 145 6.12 0.76 -28.27
CA ARG A 145 5.46 1.60 -29.29
C ARG A 145 5.98 3.05 -29.32
N LYS A 146 6.79 3.45 -28.34
CA LYS A 146 7.24 4.84 -28.11
C LYS A 146 8.73 5.07 -28.37
N ILE A 147 9.48 4.00 -28.64
CA ILE A 147 10.92 4.04 -28.87
C ILE A 147 11.21 3.68 -30.33
N SER A 148 12.40 4.01 -30.82
CA SER A 148 12.81 3.71 -32.20
C SER A 148 13.64 2.43 -32.31
N GLY A 149 14.35 2.04 -31.24
CA GLY A 149 15.11 0.80 -31.17
C GLY A 149 14.24 -0.42 -30.87
N ALA A 150 14.80 -1.61 -31.02
CA ALA A 150 14.11 -2.83 -30.63
C ALA A 150 14.01 -2.94 -29.10
N LEU A 151 12.85 -3.40 -28.62
CA LEU A 151 12.66 -3.79 -27.23
C LEU A 151 12.77 -5.31 -27.12
N VAL A 152 13.79 -5.75 -26.42
CA VAL A 152 14.15 -7.14 -26.15
C VAL A 152 13.64 -7.49 -24.75
N VAL A 153 12.83 -8.54 -24.64
CA VAL A 153 12.46 -9.10 -23.33
C VAL A 153 13.12 -10.45 -23.12
N VAL A 154 13.55 -10.72 -21.89
CA VAL A 154 14.32 -11.91 -21.52
C VAL A 154 13.68 -12.62 -20.33
N ASP A 155 13.43 -13.92 -20.45
CA ASP A 155 12.95 -14.73 -19.33
C ASP A 155 14.06 -14.98 -18.31
N THR A 156 13.97 -14.29 -17.18
CA THR A 156 14.88 -14.37 -16.03
C THR A 156 14.29 -15.14 -14.84
N ALA A 157 13.01 -15.52 -14.93
CA ALA A 157 12.20 -15.98 -13.81
C ALA A 157 11.94 -17.49 -13.82
N CYS A 158 12.11 -18.15 -14.97
CA CYS A 158 11.94 -19.59 -15.12
C CYS A 158 13.25 -20.29 -15.51
N VAL A 159 13.44 -21.52 -15.02
CA VAL A 159 14.50 -22.41 -15.49
C VAL A 159 14.22 -22.82 -16.93
N VAL A 160 12.97 -23.21 -17.23
CA VAL A 160 12.50 -23.43 -18.61
C VAL A 160 11.82 -22.15 -19.09
N PRO A 161 12.37 -21.45 -20.10
CA PRO A 161 11.77 -20.21 -20.57
C PRO A 161 10.32 -20.41 -21.01
N MET A 162 9.41 -19.53 -20.57
CA MET A 162 7.96 -19.66 -20.77
C MET A 162 7.58 -19.96 -22.22
N ARG A 163 8.31 -19.36 -23.18
CA ARG A 163 8.06 -19.53 -24.62
C ARG A 163 8.34 -20.95 -25.14
N LEU A 164 9.22 -21.71 -24.49
CA LEU A 164 9.55 -23.08 -24.88
C LEU A 164 8.45 -24.07 -24.48
N VAL A 165 7.58 -23.69 -23.54
CA VAL A 165 6.44 -24.51 -23.10
C VAL A 165 5.38 -24.64 -24.21
N GLY A 166 5.27 -23.64 -25.08
CA GLY A 166 4.42 -23.67 -26.29
C GLY A 166 2.94 -23.35 -26.07
N ARG A 167 2.38 -23.61 -24.88
CA ARG A 167 0.97 -23.34 -24.54
C ARG A 167 0.70 -23.23 -23.04
N SER A 168 -0.49 -22.77 -22.65
CA SER A 168 -0.99 -22.90 -21.28
C SER A 168 -1.50 -24.32 -21.01
N TYR A 169 -1.27 -24.81 -19.80
CA TYR A 169 -1.81 -26.08 -19.30
C TYR A 169 -2.85 -25.83 -18.22
N GLU A 170 -3.87 -26.68 -18.15
CA GLU A 170 -4.90 -26.61 -17.11
C GLU A 170 -4.62 -27.58 -15.97
N ARG A 171 -3.63 -28.49 -16.06
CA ARG A 171 -3.32 -29.47 -15.01
C ARG A 171 -1.82 -29.61 -14.81
N ALA A 172 -1.39 -29.72 -13.55
CA ALA A 172 0.02 -29.82 -13.20
C ALA A 172 0.71 -31.08 -13.73
N PHE A 173 0.01 -32.23 -13.82
CA PHE A 173 0.61 -33.45 -14.36
C PHE A 173 0.88 -33.34 -15.87
N GLU A 174 -0.04 -32.74 -16.64
CA GLU A 174 0.15 -32.51 -18.07
C GLU A 174 1.33 -31.57 -18.34
N TYR A 175 1.47 -30.52 -17.53
CA TYR A 175 2.61 -29.62 -17.59
C TYR A 175 3.92 -30.35 -17.26
N ARG A 176 3.93 -31.16 -16.19
CA ARG A 176 5.10 -31.96 -15.79
C ARG A 176 5.55 -32.89 -16.92
N ASP A 177 4.60 -33.61 -17.52
CA ASP A 177 4.91 -34.55 -18.59
C ASP A 177 5.47 -33.85 -19.83
N ALA A 178 4.90 -32.69 -20.20
CA ALA A 178 5.31 -31.94 -21.37
C ALA A 178 6.63 -31.18 -21.22
N THR A 179 7.08 -30.90 -19.99
CA THR A 179 8.29 -30.09 -19.72
C THR A 179 9.48 -30.92 -19.21
N ARG A 180 9.29 -32.23 -19.01
CA ARG A 180 10.31 -33.17 -18.50
C ARG A 180 11.67 -33.03 -19.19
N ASP A 181 11.68 -33.13 -20.52
CA ASP A 181 12.91 -33.06 -21.31
C ASP A 181 13.50 -31.64 -21.36
N LEU A 182 12.67 -30.62 -21.23
CA LEU A 182 13.13 -29.24 -21.18
C LEU A 182 13.90 -28.97 -19.88
N TYR A 183 13.42 -29.49 -18.75
CA TYR A 183 14.08 -29.39 -17.45
C TYR A 183 15.38 -30.19 -17.40
N SER A 184 15.39 -31.44 -17.88
CA SER A 184 16.59 -32.30 -17.85
C SER A 184 17.77 -31.68 -18.59
N GLN A 185 17.50 -30.89 -19.64
CA GLN A 185 18.51 -30.18 -20.41
C GLN A 185 19.03 -28.88 -19.75
N ARG A 186 18.35 -28.34 -18.72
CA ARG A 186 18.57 -26.96 -18.24
C ARG A 186 18.87 -26.83 -16.75
N VAL A 187 18.33 -27.70 -15.91
CA VAL A 187 18.44 -27.59 -14.44
C VAL A 187 19.90 -27.66 -13.96
N SER A 188 20.73 -28.49 -14.61
CA SER A 188 22.13 -28.68 -14.23
C SER A 188 23.11 -27.79 -15.00
N VAL A 189 22.62 -26.90 -15.86
CA VAL A 189 23.48 -26.05 -16.70
C VAL A 189 24.11 -24.95 -15.81
N PRO A 190 25.46 -24.82 -15.81
CA PRO A 190 26.12 -23.75 -15.07
C PRO A 190 25.80 -22.38 -15.69
N PRO A 191 25.89 -21.28 -14.91
CA PRO A 191 25.65 -19.96 -15.44
C PRO A 191 26.74 -19.58 -16.46
N ASN A 192 26.37 -18.76 -17.44
CA ASN A 192 27.28 -18.33 -18.50
C ASN A 192 27.98 -16.99 -18.18
N ASP A 193 28.04 -16.63 -16.90
CA ASP A 193 28.42 -15.27 -16.45
C ASP A 193 29.92 -15.00 -16.61
N SER A 194 30.76 -16.04 -16.55
CA SER A 194 32.24 -15.94 -16.64
C SER A 194 32.80 -15.76 -18.05
N VAL A 195 31.95 -15.92 -19.09
CA VAL A 195 32.37 -15.87 -20.51
C VAL A 195 32.16 -14.49 -21.11
N LEU A 196 31.32 -13.65 -20.49
CA LEU A 196 31.02 -12.31 -20.96
C LEU A 196 32.07 -11.34 -20.43
N GLY A 197 32.94 -10.84 -21.31
CA GLY A 197 33.82 -9.72 -20.98
C GLY A 197 32.99 -8.51 -20.50
N ASN A 198 33.55 -7.70 -19.59
CA ASN A 198 32.93 -6.42 -19.23
C ASN A 198 32.65 -5.62 -20.51
N SER A 199 31.54 -4.88 -20.55
CA SER A 199 31.29 -3.93 -21.64
C SER A 199 32.51 -3.01 -21.77
N VAL A 200 33.28 -3.18 -22.85
CA VAL A 200 34.68 -2.70 -22.98
C VAL A 200 34.78 -1.17 -23.01
N PHE A 201 33.65 -0.46 -23.08
CA PHE A 201 33.59 0.98 -23.37
C PHE A 201 33.34 1.88 -22.15
N GLY A 202 33.75 1.47 -20.94
CA GLY A 202 33.43 2.24 -19.73
C GLY A 202 34.37 2.09 -18.55
N THR A 203 35.68 2.29 -18.71
CA THR A 203 36.56 2.55 -17.52
C THR A 203 37.68 3.59 -17.70
N ASN A 204 37.99 4.12 -18.90
CA ASN A 204 39.04 5.16 -19.06
C ASN A 204 38.84 6.15 -20.24
N GLY A 205 37.59 6.37 -20.68
CA GLY A 205 37.26 7.31 -21.76
C GLY A 205 35.75 7.52 -21.83
N ARG A 206 35.23 8.40 -20.95
CA ARG A 206 33.80 8.66 -20.78
C ARG A 206 33.16 9.18 -22.08
N ALA A 207 32.28 8.40 -22.69
CA ALA A 207 30.97 8.98 -23.01
C ALA A 207 30.19 8.93 -21.69
N SER A 208 30.15 10.03 -20.93
CA SER A 208 29.21 10.14 -19.82
C SER A 208 27.82 10.13 -20.42
N ILE A 209 27.07 9.04 -20.25
CA ILE A 209 25.66 9.02 -20.65
C ILE A 209 24.96 10.07 -19.79
N ASP A 210 24.41 11.09 -20.44
CA ASP A 210 23.69 12.16 -19.76
C ASP A 210 22.37 11.60 -19.21
N LEU A 211 22.21 11.66 -17.88
CA LEU A 211 21.04 11.13 -17.21
C LEU A 211 20.00 12.25 -17.06
N PRO A 212 18.73 12.02 -17.43
CA PRO A 212 17.69 13.04 -17.32
C PRO A 212 17.19 13.22 -15.87
N PHE A 213 17.92 12.71 -14.88
CA PHE A 213 17.64 12.76 -13.44
C PHE A 213 18.95 12.57 -12.66
N GLU A 214 18.95 12.98 -11.40
CA GLU A 214 20.03 12.67 -10.47
C GLU A 214 19.84 11.25 -9.89
N PRO A 215 20.77 10.30 -10.14
CA PRO A 215 20.65 8.94 -9.62
C PRO A 215 20.83 8.92 -8.10
N ILE A 216 20.10 8.03 -7.42
CA ILE A 216 20.22 7.86 -5.97
C ILE A 216 21.35 6.89 -5.64
N ASP A 217 22.23 7.32 -4.73
CA ASP A 217 23.17 6.42 -4.06
C ASP A 217 22.53 5.82 -2.80
N LEU A 218 22.31 4.50 -2.78
CA LEU A 218 21.70 3.82 -1.64
C LEU A 218 22.69 3.41 -0.56
N GLN A 219 24.01 3.56 -0.78
CA GLN A 219 25.01 3.20 0.23
C GLN A 219 24.98 4.18 1.41
N ASP A 220 24.76 5.47 1.12
CA ASP A 220 24.73 6.54 2.12
C ASP A 220 23.30 7.04 2.43
N CYS A 221 22.29 6.49 1.76
CA CYS A 221 20.89 6.92 1.92
C CYS A 221 20.14 6.12 2.99
N ASP A 222 19.39 6.82 3.85
CA ASP A 222 18.36 6.19 4.69
C ASP A 222 17.12 5.82 3.84
N ILE A 223 16.94 4.51 3.60
CA ILE A 223 15.81 3.98 2.83
C ILE A 223 14.47 4.38 3.47
N ALA A 224 14.36 4.41 4.79
CA ALA A 224 13.10 4.75 5.45
C ALA A 224 12.71 6.21 5.18
N SER A 225 13.68 7.14 5.24
CA SER A 225 13.45 8.55 4.87
C SER A 225 13.13 8.73 3.39
N LEU A 226 13.76 7.98 2.49
CA LEU A 226 13.45 8.02 1.06
C LEU A 226 12.04 7.51 0.74
N VAL A 227 11.64 6.38 1.35
CA VAL A 227 10.31 5.80 1.22
C VAL A 227 9.24 6.76 1.76
N GLY A 228 9.50 7.41 2.89
CA GLY A 228 8.58 8.39 3.49
C GLY A 228 8.34 9.67 2.66
N GLN A 229 9.08 9.88 1.56
CA GLN A 229 8.86 10.97 0.61
C GLN A 229 8.00 10.57 -0.60
N CYS A 230 7.70 9.28 -0.76
CA CYS A 230 6.95 8.76 -1.90
C CYS A 230 5.44 8.88 -1.65
N GLU A 231 4.63 9.23 -2.66
CA GLU A 231 3.17 9.28 -2.51
C GLU A 231 2.55 7.87 -2.64
N ILE A 232 2.77 7.04 -1.63
CA ILE A 232 2.39 5.62 -1.62
C ILE A 232 1.51 5.27 -0.40
N ASP A 233 1.10 4.00 -0.30
CA ASP A 233 0.31 3.50 0.82
C ASP A 233 1.20 3.27 2.06
N HIS A 234 1.29 4.29 2.91
CA HIS A 234 2.01 4.25 4.19
C HIS A 234 1.30 3.45 5.29
N SER A 235 0.11 2.90 5.01
CA SER A 235 -0.60 2.04 5.97
C SER A 235 -0.07 0.61 6.04
N ILE A 236 0.92 0.25 5.22
CA ILE A 236 1.46 -1.12 5.11
C ILE A 236 2.98 -1.08 5.30
N GLY A 237 3.41 -1.29 6.54
CA GLY A 237 4.80 -1.19 6.95
C GLY A 237 5.71 -2.30 6.40
N PRO A 238 7.03 -2.04 6.39
CA PRO A 238 8.05 -3.02 6.02
C PRO A 238 8.11 -4.22 6.99
N VAL A 239 8.77 -5.29 6.54
CA VAL A 239 8.87 -6.56 7.27
C VAL A 239 10.30 -6.75 7.78
N SER A 240 10.53 -6.43 9.05
CA SER A 240 11.85 -6.42 9.70
C SER A 240 12.64 -7.72 9.59
N HIS A 241 11.98 -8.86 9.73
CA HIS A 241 12.61 -10.19 9.77
C HIS A 241 12.80 -10.83 8.39
N SER A 242 12.41 -10.14 7.31
CA SER A 242 12.56 -10.58 5.92
C SER A 242 13.06 -9.42 5.05
N PRO A 243 14.29 -8.93 5.26
CA PRO A 243 14.87 -7.88 4.43
C PRO A 243 15.05 -8.35 2.99
N GLY A 244 14.89 -7.42 2.04
CA GLY A 244 15.15 -7.64 0.62
C GLY A 244 16.64 -7.68 0.29
N GLY A 245 16.93 -8.06 -0.95
CA GLY A 245 18.29 -8.16 -1.51
C GLY A 245 18.78 -9.57 -1.76
N SER A 246 19.75 -9.67 -2.66
CA SER A 246 20.40 -10.92 -3.06
C SER A 246 21.18 -11.52 -1.89
N ILE A 247 21.81 -10.69 -1.05
CA ILE A 247 22.54 -11.12 0.14
C ILE A 247 21.59 -11.82 1.11
N ALA A 248 20.48 -11.16 1.45
CA ALA A 248 19.47 -11.72 2.35
C ALA A 248 18.80 -12.98 1.76
N GLY A 249 18.49 -12.95 0.46
CA GLY A 249 17.87 -14.06 -0.24
C GLY A 249 18.76 -15.30 -0.28
N TYR A 250 20.04 -15.17 -0.66
CA TYR A 250 20.94 -16.30 -0.71
C TYR A 250 21.32 -16.81 0.68
N ARG A 251 21.48 -15.94 1.69
CA ARG A 251 21.64 -16.42 3.08
C ARG A 251 20.47 -17.31 3.50
N ARG A 252 19.24 -16.87 3.28
CA ARG A 252 18.04 -17.66 3.61
C ARG A 252 18.03 -18.99 2.85
N TRP A 253 18.38 -18.97 1.56
CA TRP A 253 18.49 -20.18 0.77
C TRP A 253 19.53 -21.14 1.35
N GLN A 254 20.73 -20.66 1.71
CA GLN A 254 21.78 -21.49 2.31
C GLN A 254 21.34 -22.11 3.64
N GLU A 255 20.68 -21.34 4.51
CA GLU A 255 20.13 -21.85 5.77
C GLU A 255 19.09 -22.95 5.53
N PHE A 256 18.15 -22.73 4.61
CA PHE A 256 17.15 -23.72 4.26
C PHE A 256 17.77 -24.96 3.60
N ARG A 257 18.72 -24.80 2.69
CA ARG A 257 19.44 -25.90 2.04
C ARG A 257 20.14 -26.78 3.07
N ASN A 258 20.84 -26.17 4.03
CA ASN A 258 21.65 -26.88 5.00
C ASN A 258 20.83 -27.56 6.12
N LYS A 259 19.68 -26.98 6.51
CA LYS A 259 18.93 -27.42 7.70
C LYS A 259 17.50 -27.91 7.42
N GLY A 260 16.88 -27.45 6.34
CA GLY A 260 15.45 -27.62 6.06
C GLY A 260 15.14 -28.53 4.88
N LEU A 261 15.89 -28.41 3.78
CA LEU A 261 15.58 -28.98 2.47
C LEU A 261 15.29 -30.47 2.54
N SER A 262 16.17 -31.26 3.17
CA SER A 262 16.03 -32.72 3.27
C SER A 262 14.75 -33.18 3.98
N SER A 263 14.23 -32.35 4.88
CA SER A 263 13.01 -32.62 5.65
C SER A 263 11.75 -31.93 5.10
N TYR A 264 11.88 -31.14 4.02
CA TYR A 264 10.81 -30.32 3.45
C TYR A 264 9.54 -31.12 3.15
N ALA A 265 9.65 -32.28 2.51
CA ALA A 265 8.51 -33.11 2.14
C ALA A 265 7.63 -33.48 3.35
N ARG A 266 8.27 -33.77 4.49
CA ARG A 266 7.59 -34.13 5.74
C ARG A 266 7.00 -32.91 6.46
N ARG A 267 7.72 -31.78 6.48
CA ARG A 267 7.40 -30.63 7.35
C ARG A 267 6.57 -29.53 6.69
N ARG A 268 6.56 -29.41 5.34
CA ARG A 268 5.95 -28.28 4.58
C ARG A 268 4.46 -28.00 4.82
N ASN A 269 3.71 -28.94 5.41
CA ASN A 269 2.29 -28.76 5.69
C ASN A 269 2.01 -28.32 7.14
N ASP A 270 2.98 -28.47 8.04
CA ASP A 270 2.86 -28.00 9.41
C ASP A 270 3.00 -26.47 9.41
N VAL A 271 1.94 -25.80 9.84
CA VAL A 271 1.81 -24.34 9.82
C VAL A 271 2.53 -23.67 11.00
N VAL A 272 2.83 -24.43 12.05
CA VAL A 272 3.53 -23.98 13.26
C VAL A 272 5.04 -24.17 13.07
N ASP A 273 5.42 -25.16 12.30
CA ASP A 273 6.80 -25.48 11.99
C ASP A 273 7.46 -24.47 11.03
N ASP A 274 8.78 -24.32 11.09
CA ASP A 274 9.60 -23.55 10.15
C ASP A 274 10.17 -24.45 9.04
N GLY A 275 9.38 -25.44 8.61
CA GLY A 275 9.76 -26.44 7.62
C GLY A 275 9.75 -25.98 6.15
N VAL A 276 9.48 -24.69 5.87
CA VAL A 276 9.38 -24.13 4.51
C VAL A 276 10.51 -23.13 4.23
N SER A 277 10.87 -22.96 2.96
CA SER A 277 12.03 -22.15 2.56
C SER A 277 11.85 -20.64 2.74
N ARG A 278 10.59 -20.15 2.68
CA ARG A 278 10.24 -18.72 2.66
C ARG A 278 10.99 -17.93 1.56
N MET A 279 11.31 -18.59 0.45
CA MET A 279 12.05 -18.00 -0.67
C MET A 279 11.16 -17.21 -1.65
N SER A 280 9.83 -17.26 -1.53
CA SER A 280 8.93 -16.66 -2.50
C SER A 280 9.09 -15.13 -2.68
N PRO A 281 9.36 -14.31 -1.64
CA PRO A 281 9.63 -12.89 -1.84
C PRO A 281 10.87 -12.62 -2.72
N TYR A 282 11.96 -13.35 -2.49
CA TYR A 282 13.21 -13.18 -3.23
C TYR A 282 13.10 -13.69 -4.66
N LEU A 283 12.37 -14.78 -4.89
CA LEU A 283 12.07 -15.28 -6.23
C LEU A 283 11.14 -14.34 -6.99
N HIS A 284 10.16 -13.72 -6.32
CA HIS A 284 9.22 -12.78 -6.92
C HIS A 284 9.91 -11.52 -7.46
N TYR A 285 10.78 -10.91 -6.66
CA TYR A 285 11.56 -9.74 -7.06
C TYR A 285 12.84 -10.09 -7.83
N GLY A 286 13.08 -11.38 -8.06
CA GLY A 286 14.25 -11.91 -8.75
C GLY A 286 15.58 -11.50 -8.12
N MET A 287 15.61 -11.38 -6.79
CA MET A 287 16.81 -11.13 -5.99
C MET A 287 17.71 -12.37 -5.90
N VAL A 288 17.15 -13.54 -6.19
CA VAL A 288 17.87 -14.81 -6.29
C VAL A 288 17.55 -15.47 -7.63
N ALA A 289 18.51 -16.22 -8.16
CA ALA A 289 18.34 -16.93 -9.42
C ALA A 289 17.59 -18.25 -9.21
N PRO A 290 16.46 -18.48 -9.90
CA PRO A 290 15.76 -19.76 -9.85
C PRO A 290 16.61 -20.91 -10.42
N THR A 291 17.49 -20.62 -11.39
CA THR A 291 18.45 -21.57 -11.96
C THR A 291 19.45 -22.06 -10.93
N ARG A 292 20.05 -21.15 -10.14
CA ARG A 292 20.96 -21.51 -9.04
C ARG A 292 20.26 -22.35 -7.98
N ILE A 293 19.09 -21.91 -7.51
CA ILE A 293 18.31 -22.63 -6.50
C ILE A 293 17.95 -24.04 -6.98
N ALA A 294 17.48 -24.18 -8.24
CA ALA A 294 17.14 -25.48 -8.81
C ALA A 294 18.37 -26.38 -8.91
N ARG A 295 19.49 -25.87 -9.44
CA ARG A 295 20.75 -26.61 -9.59
C ARG A 295 21.28 -27.10 -8.25
N GLU A 296 21.31 -26.24 -7.24
CA GLU A 296 21.77 -26.60 -5.89
C GLU A 296 20.81 -27.56 -5.18
N ALA A 297 19.50 -27.45 -5.38
CA ALA A 297 18.53 -28.40 -4.84
C ALA A 297 18.63 -29.78 -5.51
N THR A 298 18.91 -29.84 -6.81
CA THR A 298 19.11 -31.11 -7.54
C THR A 298 20.35 -31.88 -7.08
N ALA A 299 21.35 -31.20 -6.50
CA ALA A 299 22.49 -31.87 -5.90
C ALA A 299 22.14 -32.66 -4.63
N ASP A 300 21.01 -32.35 -3.98
CA ASP A 300 20.47 -33.08 -2.84
C ASP A 300 19.47 -34.15 -3.34
N GLN A 301 19.77 -35.43 -3.07
CA GLN A 301 18.95 -36.58 -3.49
C GLN A 301 17.86 -36.97 -2.48
N SER A 302 17.59 -36.14 -1.48
CA SER A 302 16.54 -36.39 -0.51
C SER A 302 15.13 -36.24 -1.11
N ALA A 303 14.16 -36.94 -0.51
CA ALA A 303 12.74 -36.75 -0.83
C ALA A 303 12.27 -35.29 -0.58
N GLY A 304 12.92 -34.59 0.36
CA GLY A 304 12.67 -33.18 0.61
C GLY A 304 13.06 -32.29 -0.56
N ALA A 305 14.24 -32.51 -1.15
CA ALA A 305 14.71 -31.80 -2.34
C ALA A 305 13.83 -32.09 -3.57
N GLU A 306 13.48 -33.35 -3.81
CA GLU A 306 12.57 -33.75 -4.90
C GLU A 306 11.22 -33.00 -4.77
N LYS A 307 10.64 -32.98 -3.57
CA LYS A 307 9.37 -32.30 -3.34
C LYS A 307 9.49 -30.77 -3.45
N PHE A 308 10.62 -30.20 -3.05
CA PHE A 308 10.89 -28.77 -3.22
C PHE A 308 10.99 -28.38 -4.69
N LEU A 309 11.70 -29.18 -5.50
CA LEU A 309 11.80 -29.00 -6.95
C LEU A 309 10.44 -29.13 -7.65
N ASP A 310 9.57 -30.04 -7.20
CA ASP A 310 8.19 -30.12 -7.72
C ASP A 310 7.41 -28.80 -7.51
N GLU A 311 7.53 -28.17 -6.35
CA GLU A 311 6.87 -26.89 -6.08
C GLU A 311 7.52 -25.73 -6.87
N LEU A 312 8.86 -25.70 -6.96
CA LEU A 312 9.62 -24.66 -7.64
C LEU A 312 9.50 -24.71 -9.17
N LEU A 313 9.56 -25.89 -9.76
CA LEU A 313 9.62 -26.09 -11.20
C LEU A 313 8.23 -26.41 -11.77
N ILE A 314 7.42 -27.24 -11.09
CA ILE A 314 6.14 -27.65 -11.65
C ILE A 314 5.06 -26.63 -11.31
N TRP A 315 4.82 -26.35 -10.02
CA TRP A 315 3.71 -25.48 -9.62
C TRP A 315 3.94 -24.00 -9.93
N ARG A 316 5.14 -23.49 -9.62
CA ARG A 316 5.48 -22.09 -9.90
C ARG A 316 5.58 -21.84 -11.41
N GLU A 317 6.39 -22.60 -12.17
CA GLU A 317 6.56 -22.31 -13.61
C GLU A 317 5.31 -22.66 -14.46
N LEU A 318 4.44 -23.57 -14.01
CA LEU A 318 3.09 -23.73 -14.59
C LEU A 318 2.32 -22.41 -14.57
N SER A 319 2.40 -21.69 -13.45
CA SER A 319 1.68 -20.43 -13.28
C SER A 319 2.26 -19.31 -14.16
N TYR A 320 3.59 -19.29 -14.34
CA TYR A 320 4.29 -18.41 -15.29
C TYR A 320 3.86 -18.71 -16.73
N ALA A 321 3.95 -19.96 -17.17
CA ALA A 321 3.50 -20.38 -18.49
C ALA A 321 2.01 -20.08 -18.71
N PHE A 322 1.15 -20.35 -17.73
CA PHE A 322 -0.27 -20.01 -17.78
C PHE A 322 -0.47 -18.52 -18.02
N CYS A 323 0.14 -17.64 -17.22
CA CYS A 323 -0.03 -16.18 -17.38
C CYS A 323 0.55 -15.66 -18.70
N HIS A 324 1.63 -16.28 -19.22
CA HIS A 324 2.21 -15.95 -20.52
C HIS A 324 1.22 -16.17 -21.67
N TYR A 325 0.55 -17.32 -21.71
CA TYR A 325 -0.39 -17.67 -22.78
C TYR A 325 -1.82 -17.17 -22.53
N ARG A 326 -2.24 -17.02 -21.25
CA ARG A 326 -3.55 -16.49 -20.85
C ARG A 326 -3.46 -15.04 -20.41
N ARG A 327 -3.57 -14.13 -21.38
CA ARG A 327 -3.51 -12.67 -21.16
C ARG A 327 -4.66 -12.13 -20.29
N ASP A 328 -5.73 -12.89 -20.12
CA ASP A 328 -6.91 -12.55 -19.32
C ASP A 328 -6.86 -13.12 -17.88
N HIS A 329 -5.70 -13.61 -17.41
CA HIS A 329 -5.50 -14.23 -16.08
C HIS A 329 -6.02 -13.40 -14.89
N GLY A 330 -6.14 -12.07 -15.02
CA GLY A 330 -6.76 -11.21 -14.01
C GLY A 330 -8.30 -11.21 -13.99
N ARG A 331 -8.97 -12.04 -14.79
CA ARG A 331 -10.43 -12.07 -14.95
C ARG A 331 -10.98 -13.47 -14.76
N VAL A 332 -12.27 -13.58 -14.40
CA VAL A 332 -12.96 -14.88 -14.28
C VAL A 332 -13.01 -15.64 -15.61
N SER A 333 -12.85 -14.97 -16.76
CA SER A 333 -12.71 -15.66 -18.06
C SER A 333 -11.46 -16.55 -18.14
N ALA A 334 -10.48 -16.33 -17.27
CA ALA A 334 -9.26 -17.13 -17.17
C ALA A 334 -9.51 -18.60 -16.82
N ILE A 335 -10.49 -18.86 -15.94
CA ILE A 335 -10.70 -20.19 -15.36
C ILE A 335 -11.47 -21.12 -16.31
N PRO A 336 -11.41 -22.46 -16.13
CA PRO A 336 -12.03 -23.42 -17.03
C PRO A 336 -13.56 -23.28 -17.09
N ASN A 337 -14.15 -23.71 -18.21
CA ASN A 337 -15.59 -23.56 -18.47
C ASN A 337 -16.46 -24.16 -17.36
N TRP A 338 -16.15 -25.36 -16.90
CA TRP A 338 -16.89 -26.04 -15.83
C TRP A 338 -16.97 -25.20 -14.54
N ALA A 339 -15.88 -24.51 -14.19
CA ALA A 339 -15.82 -23.67 -13.01
C ALA A 339 -16.60 -22.36 -13.21
N ARG A 340 -16.53 -21.77 -14.41
CA ARG A 340 -17.33 -20.56 -14.74
C ARG A 340 -18.82 -20.85 -14.72
N GLU A 341 -19.25 -22.00 -15.24
CA GLU A 341 -20.64 -22.42 -15.29
C GLU A 341 -21.20 -22.65 -13.89
N THR A 342 -20.53 -23.46 -13.08
CA THR A 342 -21.00 -23.77 -11.72
C THR A 342 -21.02 -22.51 -10.83
N LEU A 343 -20.02 -21.62 -10.91
CA LEU A 343 -20.03 -20.36 -10.15
C LEU A 343 -21.15 -19.40 -10.59
N ARG A 344 -21.55 -19.45 -11.86
CA ARG A 344 -22.65 -18.66 -12.40
C ARG A 344 -24.01 -19.19 -11.94
N GLU A 345 -24.19 -20.52 -11.95
CA GLU A 345 -25.40 -21.19 -11.48
C GLU A 345 -25.68 -20.85 -10.00
N HIS A 346 -24.62 -20.82 -9.19
CA HIS A 346 -24.69 -20.54 -7.76
C HIS A 346 -24.62 -19.05 -7.40
N LYS A 347 -24.68 -18.13 -8.38
CA LYS A 347 -24.52 -16.68 -8.12
C LYS A 347 -25.58 -16.10 -7.18
N ARG A 348 -26.77 -16.70 -7.09
CA ARG A 348 -27.92 -16.20 -6.31
C ARG A 348 -28.07 -16.80 -4.92
N ASP A 349 -27.26 -17.80 -4.57
CA ASP A 349 -27.24 -18.35 -3.21
C ASP A 349 -27.01 -17.25 -2.15
N SER A 350 -27.39 -17.48 -0.90
CA SER A 350 -27.18 -16.51 0.18
C SER A 350 -25.69 -16.39 0.55
N ARG A 351 -25.23 -15.19 0.96
CA ARG A 351 -23.86 -14.90 1.42
C ARG A 351 -23.87 -13.88 2.55
N ASP A 352 -22.91 -14.03 3.47
CA ASP A 352 -22.60 -13.05 4.51
C ASP A 352 -21.53 -12.10 3.99
N LEU A 353 -21.95 -11.02 3.33
CA LEU A 353 -21.02 -10.08 2.70
C LEU A 353 -20.17 -9.36 3.75
N LEU A 354 -18.86 -9.30 3.52
CA LEU A 354 -17.93 -8.55 4.38
C LEU A 354 -17.29 -7.40 3.59
N SER A 355 -17.06 -6.29 4.29
CA SER A 355 -16.36 -5.13 3.72
C SER A 355 -14.87 -5.40 3.48
N TRP A 356 -14.24 -4.50 2.74
CA TRP A 356 -12.80 -4.59 2.49
C TRP A 356 -12.00 -4.50 3.79
N GLU A 357 -12.27 -3.50 4.63
CA GLU A 357 -11.51 -3.22 5.85
C GLU A 357 -11.65 -4.37 6.85
N THR A 358 -12.86 -4.90 7.03
CA THR A 358 -13.14 -6.07 7.88
C THR A 358 -12.27 -7.26 7.48
N MET A 359 -12.23 -7.57 6.19
CA MET A 359 -11.33 -8.59 5.66
C MET A 359 -9.88 -8.17 5.82
N ALA A 360 -9.45 -6.99 5.36
CA ALA A 360 -8.06 -6.55 5.35
C ALA A 360 -7.38 -6.59 6.73
N ARG A 361 -8.13 -6.32 7.79
CA ARG A 361 -7.67 -6.31 9.19
C ARG A 361 -7.82 -7.67 9.90
N GLY A 362 -8.35 -8.68 9.23
CA GLY A 362 -8.58 -10.01 9.82
C GLY A 362 -9.59 -9.96 10.95
N ARG A 363 -10.79 -9.42 10.69
CA ARG A 363 -11.89 -9.30 11.65
C ARG A 363 -13.19 -9.95 11.17
N THR A 364 -13.07 -11.05 10.44
CA THR A 364 -14.22 -11.76 9.86
C THR A 364 -14.98 -12.59 10.90
N GLY A 365 -14.39 -12.81 12.08
CA GLY A 365 -14.91 -13.70 13.11
C GLY A 365 -14.47 -15.16 12.92
N ASP A 366 -13.76 -15.46 11.83
CA ASP A 366 -13.18 -16.76 11.55
C ASP A 366 -11.71 -16.79 12.01
N SER A 367 -11.43 -17.45 13.13
CA SER A 367 -10.13 -17.34 13.81
C SER A 367 -8.92 -17.76 12.97
N ILE A 368 -9.03 -18.82 12.16
CA ILE A 368 -7.93 -19.26 11.29
C ILE A 368 -7.75 -18.32 10.11
N TRP A 369 -8.85 -17.81 9.54
CA TRP A 369 -8.78 -16.84 8.44
C TRP A 369 -8.21 -15.50 8.92
N ASP A 370 -8.68 -15.03 10.07
CA ASP A 370 -8.24 -13.78 10.71
C ASP A 370 -6.76 -13.87 11.12
N ALA A 371 -6.30 -15.02 11.62
CA ALA A 371 -4.87 -15.26 11.85
C ALA A 371 -4.05 -15.23 10.54
N ALA A 372 -4.52 -15.91 9.49
CA ALA A 372 -3.87 -15.90 8.18
C ALA A 372 -3.76 -14.49 7.58
N GLN A 373 -4.82 -13.70 7.67
CA GLN A 373 -4.83 -12.34 7.16
C GLN A 373 -3.98 -11.39 8.01
N ARG A 374 -3.93 -11.56 9.33
CA ARG A 374 -2.98 -10.83 10.19
C ARG A 374 -1.53 -11.20 9.91
N SER A 375 -1.24 -12.46 9.54
CA SER A 375 0.07 -12.85 9.03
C SER A 375 0.48 -12.04 7.81
N LEU A 376 -0.45 -11.88 6.85
CA LEU A 376 -0.22 -11.03 5.68
C LEU A 376 -0.02 -9.58 6.09
N LEU A 377 -0.87 -9.03 6.95
CA LEU A 377 -0.80 -7.64 7.40
C LEU A 377 0.51 -7.33 8.12
N MET A 378 0.96 -8.16 9.06
CA MET A 378 2.17 -7.89 9.85
C MET A 378 3.44 -8.41 9.18
N HIS A 379 3.43 -9.65 8.71
CA HIS A 379 4.64 -10.36 8.26
C HIS A 379 4.80 -10.44 6.74
N GLY A 380 3.80 -9.98 5.97
CA GLY A 380 3.84 -10.03 4.51
C GLY A 380 3.93 -11.44 3.92
N GLU A 381 3.63 -12.46 4.72
CA GLU A 381 3.75 -13.88 4.36
C GLU A 381 2.48 -14.64 4.74
N LEU A 382 2.09 -15.58 3.87
CA LEU A 382 1.01 -16.50 4.12
C LEU A 382 1.45 -17.94 3.82
N HIS A 383 1.45 -18.78 4.85
CA HIS A 383 1.88 -20.18 4.73
C HIS A 383 1.00 -20.94 3.72
N ASN A 384 1.61 -21.67 2.77
CA ASN A 384 0.89 -22.24 1.62
C ASN A 384 -0.29 -23.15 2.01
N ASN A 385 -0.15 -23.94 3.09
CA ASN A 385 -1.22 -24.81 3.56
C ASN A 385 -2.50 -24.01 3.93
N VAL A 386 -2.35 -22.84 4.57
CA VAL A 386 -3.49 -21.97 4.90
C VAL A 386 -3.89 -21.03 3.76
N ARG A 387 -2.98 -20.68 2.83
CA ARG A 387 -3.26 -19.80 1.69
C ARG A 387 -4.47 -20.26 0.87
N MET A 388 -4.57 -21.57 0.66
CA MET A 388 -5.70 -22.21 -0.02
C MET A 388 -7.02 -22.07 0.76
N THR A 389 -7.00 -22.20 2.08
CA THR A 389 -8.18 -22.01 2.94
C THR A 389 -8.58 -20.54 2.98
N TRP A 390 -7.60 -19.66 3.17
CA TRP A 390 -7.78 -18.21 3.14
C TRP A 390 -8.44 -17.77 1.84
N GLY A 391 -7.93 -18.22 0.69
CA GLY A 391 -8.44 -17.81 -0.61
C GLY A 391 -9.82 -18.36 -0.94
N LYS A 392 -10.11 -19.61 -0.56
CA LYS A 392 -11.44 -20.21 -0.79
C LYS A 392 -12.55 -19.57 0.03
N ALA A 393 -12.25 -19.11 1.25
CA ALA A 393 -13.24 -18.48 2.11
C ALA A 393 -13.79 -17.15 1.53
N VAL A 394 -13.01 -16.42 0.72
CA VAL A 394 -13.45 -15.11 0.19
C VAL A 394 -14.70 -15.22 -0.70
N LEU A 395 -14.92 -16.36 -1.35
CA LEU A 395 -16.09 -16.54 -2.24
C LEU A 395 -17.43 -16.46 -1.49
N LYS A 396 -17.50 -16.93 -0.22
CA LYS A 396 -18.72 -16.85 0.60
C LYS A 396 -18.98 -15.46 1.21
N TRP A 397 -17.98 -14.57 1.18
CA TRP A 397 -18.06 -13.22 1.75
C TRP A 397 -18.12 -12.12 0.71
N THR A 398 -18.29 -12.48 -0.55
CA THR A 398 -18.37 -11.55 -1.66
C THR A 398 -19.61 -11.84 -2.52
N PRO A 399 -20.16 -10.83 -3.22
CA PRO A 399 -21.42 -11.01 -3.96
C PRO A 399 -21.36 -12.07 -5.05
N ASP A 400 -20.21 -12.22 -5.72
CA ASP A 400 -20.02 -13.20 -6.79
C ASP A 400 -18.52 -13.49 -7.04
N ALA A 401 -18.23 -14.47 -7.90
CA ALA A 401 -16.87 -14.86 -8.24
C ALA A 401 -16.01 -13.73 -8.84
N LYS A 402 -16.63 -12.75 -9.51
CA LYS A 402 -15.91 -11.59 -10.06
C LYS A 402 -15.44 -10.67 -8.93
N ARG A 403 -16.30 -10.41 -7.94
CA ARG A 403 -15.94 -9.65 -6.73
C ARG A 403 -14.99 -10.44 -5.84
N ALA A 404 -15.14 -11.76 -5.74
CA ALA A 404 -14.20 -12.63 -5.04
C ALA A 404 -12.79 -12.54 -5.64
N LEU A 405 -12.66 -12.67 -6.97
CA LEU A 405 -11.38 -12.55 -7.66
C LEU A 405 -10.73 -11.19 -7.42
N ALA A 406 -11.50 -10.10 -7.54
CA ALA A 406 -10.99 -8.75 -7.28
C ALA A 406 -10.50 -8.58 -5.83
N ARG A 407 -11.24 -9.11 -4.85
CA ARG A 407 -10.86 -9.07 -3.43
C ARG A 407 -9.61 -9.92 -3.15
N LEU A 408 -9.50 -11.12 -3.74
CA LEU A 408 -8.34 -11.98 -3.63
C LEU A 408 -7.08 -11.33 -4.21
N ILE A 409 -7.19 -10.76 -5.40
CA ILE A 409 -6.09 -10.02 -6.05
C ILE A 409 -5.66 -8.86 -5.16
N ASP A 410 -6.60 -8.03 -4.70
CA ASP A 410 -6.27 -6.87 -3.88
C ASP A 410 -5.60 -7.26 -2.56
N LEU A 411 -6.20 -8.14 -1.75
CA LEU A 411 -5.62 -8.54 -0.47
C LEU A 411 -4.25 -9.22 -0.65
N ASN A 412 -4.11 -10.14 -1.61
CA ASN A 412 -2.85 -10.83 -1.83
C ASN A 412 -1.75 -9.88 -2.34
N HIS A 413 -2.07 -9.03 -3.33
CA HIS A 413 -1.07 -8.15 -3.96
C HIS A 413 -0.67 -6.98 -3.07
N ARG A 414 -1.59 -6.52 -2.22
CA ARG A 414 -1.36 -5.42 -1.27
C ARG A 414 -0.45 -5.86 -0.15
N TYR A 415 -0.73 -7.01 0.48
CA TYR A 415 -0.05 -7.42 1.71
C TYR A 415 1.08 -8.43 1.50
N ALA A 416 0.98 -9.38 0.57
CA ALA A 416 2.01 -10.41 0.43
C ALA A 416 3.26 -9.86 -0.27
N LEU A 417 4.45 -10.07 0.31
CA LEU A 417 5.73 -9.74 -0.35
C LEU A 417 5.92 -10.52 -1.65
N ASP A 418 5.32 -11.71 -1.77
CA ASP A 418 5.30 -12.54 -2.98
C ASP A 418 4.03 -12.35 -3.85
N GLY A 419 3.25 -11.30 -3.57
CA GLY A 419 2.07 -10.90 -4.35
C GLY A 419 2.44 -10.36 -5.73
N ARG A 420 1.47 -10.26 -6.65
CA ARG A 420 1.62 -9.67 -8.01
C ARG A 420 2.52 -10.49 -8.94
N ASP A 421 2.71 -11.74 -8.57
CA ASP A 421 3.49 -12.73 -9.29
C ASP A 421 2.57 -13.65 -10.11
N PRO A 422 3.00 -14.20 -11.26
CA PRO A 422 2.30 -15.28 -11.91
C PRO A 422 1.94 -16.44 -10.97
N ALA A 423 2.83 -16.82 -10.04
CA ALA A 423 2.54 -17.84 -9.01
C ALA A 423 1.39 -17.44 -8.08
N SER A 424 1.31 -16.15 -7.72
CA SER A 424 0.20 -15.60 -6.95
C SER A 424 -1.12 -15.72 -7.72
N TYR A 425 -1.15 -15.37 -9.02
CA TYR A 425 -2.33 -15.58 -9.86
C TYR A 425 -2.72 -17.05 -9.93
N GLY A 426 -1.76 -17.97 -10.07
CA GLY A 426 -2.01 -19.40 -10.08
C GLY A 426 -2.74 -19.88 -8.82
N GLY A 427 -2.27 -19.47 -7.64
CA GLY A 427 -2.92 -19.80 -6.36
C GLY A 427 -4.30 -19.14 -6.18
N ILE A 428 -4.46 -17.88 -6.59
CA ILE A 428 -5.74 -17.16 -6.53
C ILE A 428 -6.78 -17.82 -7.44
N LEU A 429 -6.43 -18.08 -8.70
CA LEU A 429 -7.35 -18.69 -9.65
C LEU A 429 -7.66 -20.14 -9.28
N TRP A 430 -6.73 -20.85 -8.63
CA TRP A 430 -6.99 -22.18 -8.07
C TRP A 430 -8.10 -22.18 -7.03
N CYS A 431 -8.21 -21.10 -6.24
CA CYS A 431 -9.32 -20.96 -5.30
C CYS A 431 -10.69 -20.96 -6.00
N LEU A 432 -10.73 -20.54 -7.27
CA LEU A 432 -11.91 -20.48 -8.14
C LEU A 432 -12.00 -21.64 -9.15
N GLY A 433 -11.12 -22.63 -9.10
CA GLY A 433 -11.20 -23.85 -9.92
C GLY A 433 -10.12 -24.02 -11.00
N GLN A 434 -9.23 -23.04 -11.22
CA GLN A 434 -8.08 -23.23 -12.12
C GLN A 434 -7.14 -24.32 -11.58
N PHE A 435 -6.53 -25.13 -12.46
CA PHE A 435 -5.63 -26.23 -12.07
C PHE A 435 -6.24 -27.38 -11.28
N ASP A 436 -7.57 -27.41 -11.11
CA ASP A 436 -8.30 -28.45 -10.40
C ASP A 436 -9.37 -29.12 -11.28
N ARG A 437 -10.16 -30.01 -10.68
CA ARG A 437 -11.29 -30.70 -11.31
C ARG A 437 -12.62 -30.33 -10.63
N PRO A 438 -13.78 -30.63 -11.24
CA PRO A 438 -15.06 -30.54 -10.52
C PRO A 438 -15.16 -31.59 -9.40
N PHE A 439 -15.89 -31.23 -8.34
CA PHE A 439 -16.16 -32.06 -7.16
C PHE A 439 -17.67 -32.25 -6.95
N SER A 440 -18.03 -33.40 -6.40
CA SER A 440 -19.39 -33.76 -6.00
C SER A 440 -19.43 -34.15 -4.51
N PRO A 441 -20.55 -33.91 -3.80
CA PRO A 441 -21.78 -33.27 -4.28
C PRO A 441 -21.64 -31.74 -4.42
N VAL A 442 -22.50 -31.15 -5.25
CA VAL A 442 -22.61 -29.69 -5.44
C VAL A 442 -22.86 -29.01 -4.10
N GLN A 443 -22.17 -27.90 -3.84
CA GLN A 443 -22.28 -27.13 -2.60
C GLN A 443 -22.86 -25.73 -2.87
N PRO A 444 -23.65 -25.15 -1.95
CA PRO A 444 -24.03 -23.74 -2.04
C PRO A 444 -22.81 -22.84 -2.18
N VAL A 445 -22.95 -21.75 -2.93
CA VAL A 445 -21.91 -20.75 -3.27
C VAL A 445 -20.80 -21.28 -4.19
N TYR A 446 -20.25 -22.46 -3.91
CA TYR A 446 -19.08 -23.03 -4.60
C TYR A 446 -19.45 -23.86 -5.83
N GLY A 447 -20.67 -24.39 -5.88
CA GLY A 447 -21.07 -25.36 -6.89
C GLY A 447 -20.17 -26.61 -6.83
N THR A 448 -19.52 -26.93 -7.94
CA THR A 448 -18.54 -28.04 -8.05
C THR A 448 -17.09 -27.61 -7.84
N VAL A 449 -16.80 -26.34 -7.53
CA VAL A 449 -15.46 -25.91 -7.12
C VAL A 449 -15.13 -26.55 -5.77
N ARG A 450 -13.91 -27.08 -5.61
CA ARG A 450 -13.45 -27.68 -4.35
C ARG A 450 -13.69 -26.72 -3.18
N ASN A 451 -14.53 -27.12 -2.22
CA ASN A 451 -14.67 -26.39 -0.96
C ASN A 451 -13.49 -26.74 -0.01
N ARG A 452 -13.10 -25.80 0.85
CA ARG A 452 -12.11 -26.02 1.91
C ARG A 452 -12.52 -25.25 3.18
N PRO A 453 -13.52 -25.76 3.93
CA PRO A 453 -14.04 -25.09 5.12
C PRO A 453 -12.94 -24.79 6.15
N THR A 454 -12.99 -23.59 6.70
CA THR A 454 -12.03 -23.06 7.68
C THR A 454 -12.07 -23.83 9.00
N ASP A 455 -13.27 -24.13 9.51
CA ASP A 455 -13.52 -24.95 10.69
C ASP A 455 -12.92 -26.36 10.58
N GLN A 456 -13.06 -27.01 9.43
CA GLN A 456 -12.46 -28.33 9.16
C GLN A 456 -10.93 -28.26 9.03
N HIS A 457 -10.39 -27.14 8.55
CA HIS A 457 -8.95 -26.95 8.53
C HIS A 457 -8.40 -26.72 9.93
N ALA A 458 -9.07 -25.92 10.75
CA ALA A 458 -8.68 -25.64 12.13
C ALA A 458 -8.57 -26.93 12.97
N LYS A 459 -9.39 -27.95 12.71
CA LYS A 459 -9.30 -29.27 13.39
C LYS A 459 -8.06 -30.10 13.03
N ARG A 460 -7.34 -29.75 11.96
CA ARG A 460 -6.17 -30.50 11.45
C ARG A 460 -4.83 -29.85 11.80
N ILE A 461 -4.85 -28.69 12.43
CA ILE A 461 -3.65 -27.93 12.81
C ILE A 461 -3.78 -27.50 14.28
N ASP A 462 -2.67 -27.16 14.91
CA ASP A 462 -2.71 -26.41 16.16
C ASP A 462 -3.02 -24.93 15.84
N SER A 463 -4.31 -24.59 15.85
CA SER A 463 -4.79 -23.24 15.51
C SER A 463 -4.32 -22.18 16.51
N ILE A 464 -4.14 -22.55 17.78
CA ILE A 464 -3.69 -21.64 18.85
C ILE A 464 -2.19 -21.34 18.69
N ALA A 465 -1.37 -22.37 18.45
CA ALA A 465 0.05 -22.16 18.15
C ALA A 465 0.24 -21.41 16.83
N TYR A 466 -0.56 -21.73 15.81
CA TYR A 466 -0.52 -20.99 14.55
C TYR A 466 -0.85 -19.51 14.74
N GLN A 467 -1.95 -19.19 15.45
CA GLN A 467 -2.33 -17.81 15.75
C GLN A 467 -1.21 -17.09 16.51
N ARG A 468 -0.66 -17.68 17.58
CA ARG A 468 0.47 -17.11 18.33
C ARG A 468 1.69 -16.83 17.44
N LYS A 469 2.00 -17.75 16.52
CA LYS A 469 3.12 -17.60 15.57
C LYS A 469 2.90 -16.41 14.64
N VAL A 470 1.72 -16.28 14.04
CA VAL A 470 1.47 -15.27 13.00
C VAL A 470 0.98 -13.92 13.50
N THR A 471 0.64 -13.81 14.78
CA THR A 471 0.38 -12.53 15.46
C THR A 471 1.49 -12.17 16.43
N ARG A 472 2.66 -12.81 16.31
CA ARG A 472 3.82 -12.46 17.12
C ARG A 472 4.24 -11.02 16.81
N PRO A 473 4.72 -10.25 17.79
CA PRO A 473 5.22 -8.91 17.53
C PRO A 473 6.35 -8.91 16.49
N LEU A 474 6.40 -7.84 15.68
CA LEU A 474 7.49 -7.63 14.71
C LEU A 474 8.81 -7.21 15.36
N TRP A 475 8.73 -6.70 16.58
CA TRP A 475 9.84 -6.18 17.37
C TRP A 475 9.78 -6.76 18.78
N ASN A 476 10.95 -7.00 19.35
CA ASN A 476 11.11 -7.41 20.75
C ASN A 476 12.24 -6.58 21.39
N PRO A 477 11.96 -5.72 22.39
CA PRO A 477 10.65 -5.47 23.01
C PRO A 477 9.65 -4.82 22.03
N VAL A 478 8.35 -4.90 22.37
CA VAL A 478 7.28 -4.25 21.59
C VAL A 478 7.35 -2.74 21.81
N PRO A 479 7.48 -1.92 20.75
CA PRO A 479 7.54 -0.47 20.88
C PRO A 479 6.26 0.10 21.46
N LYS A 480 6.41 0.99 22.45
CA LYS A 480 5.34 1.78 23.03
C LYS A 480 5.25 3.13 22.32
N VAL A 481 4.08 3.46 21.80
CA VAL A 481 3.82 4.72 21.09
C VAL A 481 2.70 5.50 21.76
N ALA A 482 2.97 6.74 22.14
CA ALA A 482 1.94 7.68 22.56
C ALA A 482 1.47 8.51 21.37
N VAL A 483 0.15 8.63 21.20
CA VAL A 483 -0.47 9.53 20.23
C VAL A 483 -1.30 10.57 20.98
N ILE A 484 -0.89 11.83 20.92
CA ILE A 484 -1.56 12.96 21.58
C ILE A 484 -2.52 13.59 20.57
N GLY A 485 -3.81 13.39 20.76
CA GLY A 485 -4.92 13.85 19.92
C GLY A 485 -5.73 12.70 19.33
N ALA A 486 -7.03 12.63 19.66
CA ALA A 486 -7.99 11.64 19.18
C ALA A 486 -8.86 12.15 18.01
N GLY A 487 -8.29 13.03 17.17
CA GLY A 487 -8.85 13.42 15.88
C GLY A 487 -8.56 12.37 14.78
N ILE A 488 -8.99 12.63 13.55
CA ILE A 488 -8.81 11.69 12.43
C ILE A 488 -7.34 11.35 12.18
N SER A 489 -6.43 12.32 12.20
CA SER A 489 -5.00 12.08 12.00
C SER A 489 -4.41 11.16 13.08
N GLY A 490 -4.67 11.47 14.36
CA GLY A 490 -4.19 10.68 15.48
C GLY A 490 -4.78 9.27 15.51
N LEU A 491 -6.09 9.13 15.27
CA LEU A 491 -6.75 7.82 15.24
C LEU A 491 -6.29 6.96 14.06
N THR A 492 -6.09 7.54 12.88
CA THR A 492 -5.51 6.81 11.74
C THR A 492 -4.08 6.36 12.05
N CYS A 493 -3.23 7.24 12.59
CA CYS A 493 -1.87 6.90 13.01
C CYS A 493 -1.88 5.74 14.02
N ALA A 494 -2.65 5.89 15.09
CA ALA A 494 -2.73 4.90 16.16
C ALA A 494 -3.24 3.55 15.66
N ARG A 495 -4.26 3.58 14.79
CA ARG A 495 -4.79 2.38 14.15
C ARG A 495 -3.73 1.67 13.32
N THR A 496 -3.06 2.38 12.43
CA THR A 496 -2.05 1.80 11.54
C THR A 496 -0.90 1.18 12.35
N LEU A 497 -0.43 1.84 13.39
CA LEU A 497 0.62 1.32 14.28
C LEU A 497 0.16 0.08 15.07
N ALA A 498 -1.06 0.10 15.62
CA ALA A 498 -1.63 -1.04 16.35
C ALA A 498 -1.85 -2.25 15.44
N ASP A 499 -2.30 -2.02 14.20
CA ASP A 499 -2.48 -3.06 13.18
C ASP A 499 -1.13 -3.74 12.79
N HIS A 500 0.02 -3.09 13.06
CA HIS A 500 1.37 -3.64 12.92
C HIS A 500 1.96 -4.19 14.24
N GLY A 501 1.16 -4.25 15.30
CA GLY A 501 1.52 -4.86 16.58
C GLY A 501 2.30 -3.96 17.54
N CYS A 502 2.32 -2.64 17.32
CA CYS A 502 2.85 -1.69 18.31
C CYS A 502 1.89 -1.57 19.51
N ASP A 503 2.43 -1.26 20.69
CA ASP A 503 1.63 -0.92 21.86
C ASP A 503 1.30 0.58 21.82
N VAL A 504 0.08 0.93 21.39
CA VAL A 504 -0.32 2.31 21.16
C VAL A 504 -1.31 2.78 22.21
N SER A 505 -1.06 3.94 22.81
CA SER A 505 -2.00 4.65 23.69
C SER A 505 -2.32 6.03 23.11
N VAL A 506 -3.62 6.35 23.05
CA VAL A 506 -4.11 7.62 22.49
C VAL A 506 -4.64 8.50 23.61
N PHE A 507 -4.14 9.73 23.70
CA PHE A 507 -4.48 10.70 24.74
C PHE A 507 -5.24 11.87 24.13
N ASP A 508 -6.34 12.31 24.75
CA ASP A 508 -7.03 13.53 24.34
C ASP A 508 -7.64 14.25 25.56
N LYS A 509 -7.57 15.58 25.56
CA LYS A 509 -8.17 16.43 26.61
C LYS A 509 -9.69 16.39 26.62
N SER A 510 -10.30 16.01 25.50
CA SER A 510 -11.74 15.96 25.32
C SER A 510 -12.31 14.68 25.94
N ARG A 511 -13.57 14.73 26.38
CA ARG A 511 -14.28 13.54 26.90
C ARG A 511 -14.68 12.53 25.80
N GLY A 512 -14.41 12.84 24.54
CA GLY A 512 -14.80 12.04 23.38
C GLY A 512 -13.80 12.16 22.24
N VAL A 513 -13.99 11.34 21.22
CA VAL A 513 -13.11 11.26 20.05
C VAL A 513 -13.64 12.09 18.87
N SER A 514 -12.93 12.02 17.74
CA SER A 514 -13.26 12.60 16.43
C SER A 514 -12.80 14.04 16.23
N GLY A 515 -12.30 14.73 17.26
CA GLY A 515 -11.81 16.11 17.16
C GLY A 515 -12.83 17.01 16.45
N ARG A 516 -12.41 17.68 15.37
CA ARG A 516 -13.26 18.54 14.53
C ARG A 516 -14.34 17.79 13.73
N MET A 517 -14.39 16.46 13.74
CA MET A 517 -15.53 15.68 13.24
C MET A 517 -16.58 15.40 14.34
N SER A 518 -16.62 16.18 15.41
CA SER A 518 -17.55 16.00 16.51
C SER A 518 -19.00 16.28 16.13
N THR A 519 -19.92 15.48 16.68
CA THR A 519 -21.37 15.71 16.64
C THR A 519 -21.82 16.11 18.04
N ARG A 520 -22.47 17.27 18.17
CA ARG A 520 -23.16 17.67 19.41
C ARG A 520 -24.53 17.02 19.42
N ARG A 521 -24.93 16.44 20.55
CA ARG A 521 -26.25 15.84 20.74
C ARG A 521 -26.93 16.51 21.92
N LEU A 522 -28.22 16.72 21.80
CA LEU A 522 -29.08 17.26 22.85
C LEU A 522 -30.16 16.21 23.18
N GLU A 523 -31.01 16.56 24.15
CA GLU A 523 -32.27 15.86 24.40
C GLU A 523 -33.18 15.95 23.15
N ASP A 524 -34.22 15.11 23.07
CA ASP A 524 -35.19 15.07 21.95
C ASP A 524 -34.61 14.75 20.56
N ALA A 525 -33.54 13.94 20.51
CA ALA A 525 -32.89 13.47 19.27
C ALA A 525 -32.34 14.58 18.35
N ILE A 526 -32.19 15.81 18.84
CA ILE A 526 -31.53 16.90 18.12
C ILE A 526 -30.02 16.67 18.10
N SER A 527 -29.40 16.79 16.92
CA SER A 527 -27.95 16.68 16.78
C SER A 527 -27.39 17.64 15.74
N PHE A 528 -26.14 18.04 15.93
CA PHE A 528 -25.44 19.00 15.08
C PHE A 528 -24.01 18.54 14.78
N ASP A 529 -23.71 18.36 13.50
CA ASP A 529 -22.34 18.23 13.01
C ASP A 529 -21.75 19.64 12.85
N HIS A 530 -21.18 20.16 13.96
CA HIS A 530 -20.79 21.58 14.13
C HIS A 530 -19.32 21.88 13.78
N GLY A 531 -18.50 20.84 13.60
CA GLY A 531 -17.19 20.94 12.96
C GLY A 531 -17.29 20.57 11.47
N ALA A 532 -16.51 19.59 11.00
CA ALA A 532 -16.60 19.09 9.64
C ALA A 532 -18.00 18.50 9.34
N GLN A 533 -18.67 19.08 8.36
CA GLN A 533 -20.08 18.80 8.07
C GLN A 533 -20.29 17.72 7.00
N TYR A 534 -19.27 17.52 6.18
CA TYR A 534 -19.12 16.49 5.17
C TYR A 534 -17.63 16.35 4.84
N PHE A 535 -17.26 15.36 4.04
CA PHE A 535 -15.93 15.26 3.45
C PHE A 535 -15.99 14.75 2.00
N THR A 536 -14.89 14.91 1.27
CA THR A 536 -14.69 14.39 -0.08
C THR A 536 -13.59 13.33 -0.07
N ALA A 537 -13.60 12.40 -1.02
CA ALA A 537 -12.53 11.43 -1.20
C ALA A 537 -12.06 11.43 -2.66
N ARG A 538 -10.81 11.83 -2.87
CA ARG A 538 -10.16 11.98 -4.19
C ARG A 538 -8.92 11.10 -4.30
N ASP A 539 -8.18 10.94 -3.21
CA ASP A 539 -7.01 10.06 -3.14
C ASP A 539 -7.44 8.58 -3.10
N GLY A 540 -6.82 7.75 -3.93
CA GLY A 540 -7.15 6.32 -4.02
C GLY A 540 -6.91 5.54 -2.72
N ARG A 541 -5.98 6.01 -1.88
CA ARG A 541 -5.68 5.43 -0.56
C ARG A 541 -6.85 5.67 0.39
N PHE A 542 -7.36 6.91 0.46
CA PHE A 542 -8.50 7.25 1.32
C PHE A 542 -9.82 6.70 0.77
N LYS A 543 -10.05 6.79 -0.55
CA LYS A 543 -11.27 6.32 -1.21
C LYS A 543 -11.56 4.84 -0.92
N ARG A 544 -10.53 4.00 -0.86
CA ARG A 544 -10.67 2.57 -0.54
C ARG A 544 -11.28 2.33 0.85
N TYR A 545 -10.87 3.12 1.85
CA TYR A 545 -11.47 3.05 3.18
C TYR A 545 -12.90 3.59 3.18
N VAL A 546 -13.16 4.69 2.47
CA VAL A 546 -14.51 5.25 2.34
C VAL A 546 -15.48 4.26 1.70
N GLU A 547 -15.07 3.58 0.63
CA GLU A 547 -15.85 2.49 0.01
C GLU A 547 -16.14 1.37 1.02
N SER A 548 -15.17 0.97 1.83
CA SER A 548 -15.37 -0.01 2.89
C SER A 548 -16.34 0.47 3.97
N TRP A 549 -16.24 1.73 4.40
CA TRP A 549 -17.12 2.31 5.40
C TRP A 549 -18.55 2.49 4.89
N ILE A 550 -18.74 2.60 3.57
CA ILE A 550 -20.05 2.53 2.94
C ILE A 550 -20.61 1.12 3.02
N ASP A 551 -19.81 0.10 2.69
CA ASP A 551 -20.23 -1.31 2.82
C ASP A 551 -20.63 -1.64 4.27
N ASP A 552 -19.94 -1.08 5.26
CA ASP A 552 -20.21 -1.25 6.69
C ASP A 552 -21.32 -0.31 7.24
N GLY A 553 -21.89 0.57 6.40
CA GLY A 553 -22.94 1.52 6.81
C GLY A 553 -22.48 2.67 7.73
N ILE A 554 -21.17 2.81 7.95
CA ILE A 554 -20.55 3.86 8.76
C ILE A 554 -20.54 5.20 8.02
N VAL A 555 -20.43 5.16 6.69
CA VAL A 555 -20.41 6.34 5.81
C VAL A 555 -21.49 6.21 4.74
N GLN A 556 -22.11 7.32 4.37
CA GLN A 556 -23.03 7.39 3.23
C GLN A 556 -22.77 8.63 2.39
N ARG A 557 -23.16 8.56 1.11
CA ARG A 557 -23.16 9.72 0.21
C ARG A 557 -24.26 10.69 0.65
N TRP A 558 -23.94 11.98 0.70
CA TRP A 558 -24.91 13.04 0.93
C TRP A 558 -25.34 13.64 -0.41
N ASP A 559 -26.59 13.40 -0.77
CA ASP A 559 -27.20 13.83 -2.04
C ASP A 559 -27.96 15.16 -1.94
N GLY A 560 -27.61 15.99 -0.94
CA GLY A 560 -28.23 17.28 -0.73
C GLY A 560 -27.92 18.27 -1.87
N ARG A 561 -28.88 19.16 -2.16
CA ARG A 561 -28.71 20.23 -3.15
C ARG A 561 -27.79 21.32 -2.61
N ILE A 562 -26.58 21.44 -3.17
CA ILE A 562 -25.57 22.41 -2.72
C ILE A 562 -25.46 23.57 -3.71
N VAL A 563 -25.62 24.81 -3.22
CA VAL A 563 -25.63 26.02 -4.04
C VAL A 563 -24.53 27.00 -3.65
N ALA A 564 -24.36 28.07 -4.43
CA ALA A 564 -23.68 29.27 -4.00
C ALA A 564 -24.65 30.45 -4.01
N VAL A 565 -24.59 31.24 -2.95
CA VAL A 565 -25.51 32.33 -2.65
C VAL A 565 -24.73 33.63 -2.49
N GLU A 566 -25.28 34.72 -3.02
CA GLU A 566 -24.80 36.07 -2.81
C GLU A 566 -26.01 36.98 -2.56
N LYS A 567 -26.00 37.73 -1.45
CA LYS A 567 -27.07 38.70 -1.09
C LYS A 567 -28.49 38.12 -1.17
N GLY A 568 -28.67 36.88 -0.71
CA GLY A 568 -29.95 36.19 -0.69
C GLY A 568 -30.36 35.52 -2.00
N VAL A 569 -29.54 35.62 -3.05
CA VAL A 569 -29.83 35.06 -4.39
C VAL A 569 -28.92 33.88 -4.68
N VAL A 570 -29.53 32.74 -5.06
CA VAL A 570 -28.80 31.59 -5.60
C VAL A 570 -28.34 31.91 -7.02
N TYR A 571 -27.03 31.96 -7.24
CA TYR A 571 -26.47 32.26 -8.57
C TYR A 571 -25.82 31.05 -9.25
N SER A 572 -25.53 29.96 -8.51
CA SER A 572 -25.06 28.70 -9.10
C SER A 572 -25.33 27.48 -8.22
N GLU A 573 -25.37 26.30 -8.84
CA GLU A 573 -25.45 25.01 -8.18
C GLU A 573 -24.12 24.26 -8.31
N LYS A 574 -23.64 23.66 -7.22
CA LYS A 574 -22.34 22.98 -7.16
C LYS A 574 -22.49 21.47 -7.39
N VAL A 575 -22.60 21.12 -8.67
CA VAL A 575 -22.69 19.73 -9.15
C VAL A 575 -21.29 19.14 -9.37
N GLY A 576 -21.07 17.88 -8.98
CA GLY A 576 -19.90 17.09 -9.44
C GLY A 576 -19.03 16.47 -8.33
N ASP A 577 -18.86 17.14 -7.19
CA ASP A 577 -18.12 16.55 -6.06
C ASP A 577 -19.01 15.60 -5.26
N GLN A 578 -18.59 14.33 -5.13
CA GLN A 578 -19.22 13.40 -4.19
C GLN A 578 -18.88 13.82 -2.76
N ARG A 579 -19.92 14.07 -1.97
CA ARG A 579 -19.83 14.43 -0.56
C ARG A 579 -20.27 13.25 0.29
N PHE A 580 -19.54 12.98 1.34
CA PHE A 580 -19.78 11.87 2.26
C PHE A 580 -19.97 12.39 3.68
N VAL A 581 -20.80 11.68 4.43
CA VAL A 581 -21.03 11.91 5.85
C VAL A 581 -20.93 10.58 6.59
N ALA A 582 -20.41 10.60 7.82
CA ALA A 582 -20.51 9.43 8.69
C ALA A 582 -21.92 9.36 9.30
N VAL A 583 -22.42 8.17 9.62
CA VAL A 583 -23.79 7.89 10.04
C VAL A 583 -23.79 7.20 11.42
N PRO A 584 -24.66 7.58 12.38
CA PRO A 584 -25.70 8.63 12.31
C PRO A 584 -25.21 10.04 12.67
N GLY A 585 -23.91 10.22 12.89
CA GLY A 585 -23.27 11.50 13.22
C GLY A 585 -21.87 11.54 12.60
N MET A 586 -21.31 12.71 12.31
CA MET A 586 -19.93 12.82 11.79
C MET A 586 -18.92 12.20 12.76
N SER A 587 -19.23 12.20 14.06
CA SER A 587 -18.43 11.54 15.09
C SER A 587 -18.35 10.02 14.97
N ALA A 588 -19.25 9.37 14.21
CA ALA A 588 -19.26 7.92 14.06
C ALA A 588 -17.98 7.38 13.42
N LEU A 589 -17.37 8.13 12.50
CA LEU A 589 -16.12 7.70 11.86
C LEU A 589 -14.95 7.65 12.85
N GLY A 590 -14.77 8.68 13.68
CA GLY A 590 -13.72 8.64 14.70
C GLY A 590 -13.97 7.55 15.75
N LYS A 591 -15.23 7.26 16.10
CA LYS A 591 -15.57 6.12 16.98
C LYS A 591 -15.20 4.78 16.36
N HIS A 592 -15.48 4.60 15.07
CA HIS A 592 -15.05 3.41 14.32
C HIS A 592 -13.52 3.26 14.35
N LEU A 593 -12.79 4.33 14.03
CA LEU A 593 -11.33 4.33 14.06
C LEU A 593 -10.75 4.11 15.46
N ALA A 594 -11.45 4.51 16.52
CA ALA A 594 -11.04 4.31 17.91
C ALA A 594 -11.32 2.90 18.46
N SER A 595 -12.17 2.09 17.82
CA SER A 595 -12.63 0.79 18.35
C SER A 595 -11.45 -0.14 18.68
N ASP A 596 -11.36 -0.64 19.92
CA ASP A 596 -10.28 -1.55 20.34
C ASP A 596 -8.87 -0.90 20.39
N LEU A 597 -8.77 0.45 20.40
CA LEU A 597 -7.55 1.16 20.79
C LEU A 597 -7.55 1.48 22.29
N LYS A 598 -6.36 1.62 22.89
CA LYS A 598 -6.21 2.11 24.26
C LYS A 598 -6.42 3.63 24.26
N MET A 599 -7.52 4.08 24.84
CA MET A 599 -7.92 5.49 24.86
C MET A 599 -7.84 6.07 26.28
N CYS A 600 -7.19 7.22 26.42
CA CYS A 600 -7.08 8.00 27.64
C CYS A 600 -7.70 9.40 27.37
N LEU A 601 -9.01 9.53 27.64
CA LEU A 601 -9.79 10.74 27.38
C LEU A 601 -9.88 11.62 28.63
N GLY A 602 -10.09 12.92 28.45
CA GLY A 602 -10.07 13.89 29.54
C GLY A 602 -8.66 14.18 30.08
N ALA A 603 -7.61 13.74 29.37
CA ALA A 603 -6.21 13.91 29.76
C ALA A 603 -5.58 15.05 28.95
N GLN A 604 -5.38 16.20 29.58
CA GLN A 604 -4.68 17.32 28.97
C GLN A 604 -3.17 17.14 29.12
N VAL A 605 -2.55 16.51 28.11
CA VAL A 605 -1.11 16.25 28.09
C VAL A 605 -0.31 17.56 28.02
N VAL A 606 0.73 17.68 28.84
CA VAL A 606 1.74 18.75 28.76
C VAL A 606 2.92 18.35 27.86
N ALA A 607 3.90 19.23 27.66
CA ALA A 607 5.06 18.93 26.85
C ALA A 607 5.74 17.61 27.30
N PRO A 608 5.84 16.59 26.44
CA PRO A 608 6.54 15.36 26.76
C PRO A 608 8.01 15.63 27.10
N GLU A 609 8.50 15.00 28.15
CA GLU A 609 9.88 15.12 28.60
C GLU A 609 10.68 13.88 28.21
N ARG A 610 11.97 14.06 27.88
CA ARG A 610 12.83 12.94 27.48
C ARG A 610 13.74 12.54 28.64
N ALA A 611 13.61 11.30 29.10
CA ALA A 611 14.42 10.71 30.16
C ALA A 611 14.79 9.27 29.79
N ASN A 612 16.05 8.87 30.00
CA ASN A 612 16.54 7.50 29.74
C ASN A 612 16.18 6.96 28.34
N ASP A 613 16.36 7.79 27.30
CA ASP A 613 16.00 7.51 25.90
C ASP A 613 14.51 7.26 25.61
N LYS A 614 13.63 7.49 26.59
CA LYS A 614 12.18 7.42 26.45
C LYS A 614 11.52 8.77 26.67
N TRP A 615 10.27 8.86 26.25
CA TRP A 615 9.39 9.99 26.50
C TRP A 615 8.48 9.71 27.68
N GLN A 616 8.48 10.61 28.65
CA GLN A 616 7.55 10.65 29.77
C GLN A 616 6.42 11.62 29.44
N LEU A 617 5.18 11.15 29.60
CA LEU A 617 3.98 11.95 29.42
C LEU A 617 3.32 12.19 30.77
N ALA A 618 2.85 13.42 30.98
CA ALA A 618 2.05 13.80 32.12
C ALA A 618 0.89 14.69 31.70
N THR A 619 -0.12 14.78 32.55
CA THR A 619 -1.19 15.79 32.43
C THR A 619 -0.81 17.10 33.10
N ASP A 620 -1.58 18.15 32.84
CA ASP A 620 -1.43 19.47 33.45
C ASP A 620 -1.67 19.50 34.96
N ASP A 621 -2.40 18.53 35.51
CA ASP A 621 -2.55 18.31 36.95
C ASP A 621 -1.41 17.48 37.58
N GLY A 622 -0.42 17.07 36.79
CA GLY A 622 0.76 16.33 37.24
C GLY A 622 0.58 14.81 37.28
N SER A 623 -0.54 14.25 36.79
CA SER A 623 -0.72 12.81 36.71
C SER A 623 0.21 12.17 35.67
N ASP A 624 0.92 11.11 36.05
CA ASP A 624 1.80 10.33 35.17
C ASP A 624 0.98 9.46 34.20
N LEU A 625 1.29 9.55 32.91
CA LEU A 625 0.67 8.80 31.82
C LEU A 625 1.58 7.68 31.27
N GLY A 626 2.80 7.57 31.79
CA GLY A 626 3.77 6.52 31.49
C GLY A 626 4.88 6.89 30.51
N GLU A 627 5.70 5.89 30.21
CA GLU A 627 6.87 6.00 29.33
C GLU A 627 6.66 5.37 27.95
N PHE A 628 7.14 6.06 26.91
CA PHE A 628 6.95 5.68 25.51
C PHE A 628 8.26 5.78 24.72
N ASP A 629 8.44 4.89 23.75
CA ASP A 629 9.59 4.89 22.85
C ASP A 629 9.42 5.94 21.74
N TYR A 630 8.17 6.19 21.32
CA TYR A 630 7.80 7.19 20.33
C TYR A 630 6.63 8.05 20.79
N VAL A 631 6.62 9.32 20.38
CA VAL A 631 5.51 10.25 20.59
C VAL A 631 5.05 10.85 19.27
N VAL A 632 3.73 10.86 19.04
CA VAL A 632 3.10 11.52 17.90
C VAL A 632 2.15 12.59 18.39
N VAL A 633 2.39 13.83 17.96
CA VAL A 633 1.57 14.99 18.27
C VAL A 633 0.58 15.23 17.12
N ALA A 634 -0.68 14.89 17.34
CA ALA A 634 -1.76 14.93 16.35
C ALA A 634 -2.83 15.99 16.68
N VAL A 635 -2.40 17.15 17.19
CA VAL A 635 -3.24 18.29 17.56
C VAL A 635 -3.05 19.47 16.57
N PRO A 636 -3.88 20.52 16.61
CA PRO A 636 -3.68 21.72 15.79
C PRO A 636 -2.27 22.33 15.97
N SER A 637 -1.70 22.91 14.92
CA SER A 637 -0.30 23.35 14.87
C SER A 637 0.13 24.25 16.06
N HIS A 638 -0.73 25.20 16.46
CA HIS A 638 -0.47 26.06 17.62
C HIS A 638 -0.37 25.27 18.93
N GLN A 639 -1.23 24.26 19.15
CA GLN A 639 -1.13 23.40 20.33
C GLN A 639 0.08 22.46 20.22
N ALA A 640 0.38 22.00 19.00
CA ALA A 640 1.53 21.15 18.74
C ALA A 640 2.84 21.86 19.08
N THR A 641 2.93 23.17 18.82
CA THR A 641 4.10 24.00 19.15
C THR A 641 4.51 23.87 20.61
N SER A 642 3.55 24.00 21.54
CA SER A 642 3.81 23.87 22.98
C SER A 642 4.21 22.45 23.38
N LEU A 643 3.59 21.43 22.76
CA LEU A 643 3.93 20.03 23.02
C LEU A 643 5.29 19.63 22.44
N LEU A 644 5.76 20.32 21.40
CA LEU A 644 7.00 20.00 20.69
C LEU A 644 8.21 20.82 21.17
N VAL A 645 8.13 21.53 22.29
CA VAL A 645 9.22 22.40 22.79
C VAL A 645 10.56 21.64 22.96
N ASN A 646 10.51 20.36 23.31
CA ASN A 646 11.68 19.48 23.44
C ASN A 646 12.17 18.88 22.09
N ALA A 647 11.57 19.31 20.98
CA ALA A 647 11.91 19.00 19.59
C ALA A 647 11.87 20.30 18.75
N PRO A 648 12.82 21.23 18.97
CA PRO A 648 12.69 22.63 18.55
C PRO A 648 12.49 22.82 17.05
N GLY A 649 13.13 22.01 16.19
CA GLY A 649 12.92 22.09 14.74
C GLY A 649 11.50 21.73 14.29
N LEU A 650 10.82 20.85 15.03
CA LEU A 650 9.41 20.53 14.77
C LEU A 650 8.49 21.60 15.33
N ALA A 651 8.81 22.14 16.51
CA ALA A 651 8.05 23.25 17.11
C ALA A 651 8.09 24.49 16.22
N GLU A 652 9.25 24.84 15.64
CA GLU A 652 9.41 25.94 14.70
C GLU A 652 8.51 25.76 13.47
N GLN A 653 8.57 24.60 12.82
CA GLN A 653 7.73 24.29 11.67
C GLN A 653 6.23 24.32 12.00
N ALA A 654 5.83 23.79 13.16
CA ALA A 654 4.43 23.86 13.61
C ALA A 654 3.99 25.31 13.88
N SER A 655 4.83 26.11 14.52
CA SER A 655 4.53 27.51 14.83
C SER A 655 4.37 28.39 13.59
N GLY A 656 5.04 28.02 12.48
CA GLY A 656 4.94 28.71 11.20
C GLY A 656 3.60 28.53 10.49
N VAL A 657 2.76 27.56 10.91
CA VAL A 657 1.46 27.31 10.27
C VAL A 657 0.36 28.08 10.99
N LYS A 658 -0.18 29.11 10.32
CA LYS A 658 -1.33 29.86 10.80
C LYS A 658 -2.61 29.01 10.70
N MET A 659 -3.32 28.91 11.82
CA MET A 659 -4.64 28.28 11.91
C MET A 659 -5.68 29.37 12.10
N ASN A 660 -6.64 29.45 11.18
CA ASN A 660 -7.78 30.34 11.31
C ASN A 660 -8.85 29.68 12.19
N GLY A 661 -9.56 30.50 12.96
CA GLY A 661 -10.72 30.09 13.71
C GLY A 661 -12.00 30.03 12.86
N CYS A 662 -13.04 29.50 13.47
CA CYS A 662 -14.38 29.46 12.90
C CYS A 662 -15.43 29.53 14.02
N TRP A 663 -16.30 30.52 13.95
CA TRP A 663 -17.54 30.52 14.71
C TRP A 663 -18.56 29.61 14.03
N ALA A 664 -19.11 28.66 14.80
CA ALA A 664 -20.13 27.74 14.34
C ALA A 664 -21.43 27.94 15.14
N VAL A 665 -22.52 28.30 14.45
CA VAL A 665 -23.85 28.45 15.06
C VAL A 665 -24.71 27.26 14.69
N MET A 666 -25.43 26.71 15.66
CA MET A 666 -26.32 25.56 15.55
C MET A 666 -27.74 26.04 15.82
N LEU A 667 -28.66 25.81 14.89
CA LEU A 667 -30.04 26.30 14.97
C LEU A 667 -31.02 25.14 14.82
N ALA A 668 -32.07 25.09 15.65
CA ALA A 668 -33.22 24.21 15.44
C ALA A 668 -34.51 25.03 15.28
N PHE A 669 -35.44 24.50 14.49
CA PHE A 669 -36.74 25.08 14.21
C PHE A 669 -37.84 24.00 14.35
N GLU A 670 -38.98 24.37 14.92
CA GLU A 670 -40.13 23.45 15.05
C GLU A 670 -40.71 23.02 13.69
N GLN A 671 -40.57 23.88 12.68
CA GLN A 671 -41.10 23.64 11.34
C GLN A 671 -40.03 23.83 10.27
N SER A 672 -40.22 23.19 9.13
CA SER A 672 -39.36 23.35 7.95
C SER A 672 -39.34 24.82 7.49
N LEU A 673 -38.15 25.36 7.26
CA LEU A 673 -38.02 26.71 6.68
C LEU A 673 -38.34 26.73 5.18
N ASN A 674 -38.49 25.57 4.55
CA ASN A 674 -38.76 25.40 3.12
C ASN A 674 -37.76 26.13 2.21
N ILE A 675 -36.51 26.20 2.65
CA ILE A 675 -35.38 26.72 1.87
C ILE A 675 -35.08 25.70 0.76
N GLY A 676 -35.03 26.17 -0.49
CA GLY A 676 -34.92 25.31 -1.68
C GLY A 676 -33.57 24.62 -1.89
N PHE A 677 -32.69 24.54 -0.89
CA PHE A 677 -31.38 23.88 -0.94
C PHE A 677 -30.99 23.32 0.43
N ASP A 678 -30.03 22.39 0.44
CA ASP A 678 -29.57 21.69 1.65
C ASP A 678 -28.22 22.20 2.17
N GLY A 679 -27.47 22.93 1.35
CA GLY A 679 -26.31 23.69 1.79
C GLY A 679 -25.91 24.78 0.81
N ALA A 680 -25.25 25.83 1.30
CA ALA A 680 -24.81 26.94 0.48
C ALA A 680 -23.42 27.43 0.89
N PHE A 681 -22.57 27.68 -0.11
CA PHE A 681 -21.43 28.58 0.02
C PHE A 681 -21.94 30.01 -0.06
N VAL A 682 -21.75 30.79 0.99
CA VAL A 682 -22.24 32.18 1.05
C VAL A 682 -21.08 33.11 0.68
N GLN A 683 -21.29 33.95 -0.32
CA GLN A 683 -20.30 34.92 -0.80
C GLN A 683 -20.57 36.30 -0.24
N GLN A 684 -19.50 37.09 -0.06
CA GLN A 684 -19.57 38.47 0.45
C GLN A 684 -20.40 38.58 1.73
N SER A 685 -20.21 37.63 2.66
CA SER A 685 -20.95 37.57 3.91
C SER A 685 -20.01 37.17 5.05
N PRO A 686 -20.32 37.57 6.30
CA PRO A 686 -19.73 36.99 7.50
C PRO A 686 -19.92 35.47 7.63
N LEU A 687 -20.82 34.87 6.86
CA LEU A 687 -20.96 33.42 6.71
C LEU A 687 -20.18 32.95 5.49
N SER A 688 -19.45 31.84 5.62
CA SER A 688 -18.81 31.16 4.49
C SER A 688 -19.61 29.95 4.01
N TRP A 689 -20.28 29.27 4.93
CA TRP A 689 -20.98 28.03 4.65
C TRP A 689 -22.17 27.81 5.59
N ILE A 690 -23.29 27.36 5.05
CA ILE A 690 -24.49 26.98 5.80
C ILE A 690 -24.99 25.62 5.31
N ALA A 691 -25.41 24.74 6.21
CA ALA A 691 -25.93 23.43 5.83
C ALA A 691 -27.10 22.98 6.71
N ARG A 692 -28.14 22.47 6.04
CA ARG A 692 -29.29 21.79 6.65
C ARG A 692 -28.85 20.42 7.14
N ASN A 693 -28.76 20.26 8.44
CA ASN A 693 -28.17 19.07 9.04
C ASN A 693 -29.08 17.83 8.91
N ASN A 694 -30.42 17.98 8.93
CA ASN A 694 -31.36 16.86 8.70
C ASN A 694 -31.33 16.32 7.26
N SER A 695 -30.83 17.08 6.29
CA SER A 695 -30.69 16.59 4.90
C SER A 695 -29.63 15.48 4.76
N LYS A 696 -28.78 15.32 5.78
CA LYS A 696 -27.71 14.33 5.81
C LYS A 696 -28.26 12.98 6.28
N PRO A 697 -27.87 11.86 5.64
CA PRO A 697 -28.30 10.52 6.05
C PRO A 697 -28.14 10.26 7.56
N GLY A 698 -29.18 9.71 8.19
CA GLY A 698 -29.19 9.33 9.60
C GLY A 698 -29.44 10.45 10.62
N ARG A 699 -29.80 11.67 10.18
CA ARG A 699 -30.19 12.81 11.05
C ARG A 699 -31.71 12.97 11.05
N ASN A 700 -32.42 11.91 11.46
CA ASN A 700 -33.87 11.79 11.32
C ASN A 700 -34.62 12.44 12.51
N GLY A 701 -34.32 13.69 12.83
CA GLY A 701 -35.07 14.46 13.85
C GLY A 701 -36.32 15.12 13.27
N ASP A 702 -37.35 15.29 14.10
CA ASP A 702 -38.62 15.95 13.74
C ASP A 702 -38.46 17.45 13.52
N ARG A 703 -37.47 18.07 14.18
CA ARG A 703 -37.11 19.48 14.02
C ARG A 703 -36.12 19.68 12.89
N GLU A 704 -36.28 20.78 12.17
CA GLU A 704 -35.30 21.21 11.18
C GLU A 704 -34.09 21.84 11.86
N THR A 705 -32.89 21.42 11.48
CA THR A 705 -31.63 21.86 12.07
C THR A 705 -30.68 22.39 11.00
N TRP A 706 -30.04 23.50 11.31
CA TRP A 706 -29.03 24.14 10.48
C TRP A 706 -27.74 24.36 11.27
N VAL A 707 -26.63 24.32 10.58
CA VAL A 707 -25.33 24.70 11.12
C VAL A 707 -24.70 25.71 10.17
N LEU A 708 -24.21 26.78 10.75
CA LEU A 708 -23.66 27.94 10.07
C LEU A 708 -22.19 28.06 10.45
N HIS A 709 -21.31 28.18 9.47
CA HIS A 709 -19.90 28.47 9.65
C HIS A 709 -19.62 29.88 9.18
N ALA A 710 -19.04 30.67 10.07
CA ALA A 710 -18.56 32.00 9.76
C ALA A 710 -17.39 31.96 8.77
N ASP A 711 -17.18 33.06 8.07
CA ASP A 711 -15.99 33.28 7.27
C ASP A 711 -14.74 33.37 8.16
N ALA A 712 -13.60 32.89 7.65
CA ALA A 712 -12.36 32.82 8.40
C ALA A 712 -11.79 34.20 8.71
N GLU A 713 -11.75 35.12 7.73
CA GLU A 713 -11.23 36.47 7.93
C GLU A 713 -12.11 37.25 8.89
N TRP A 714 -13.43 37.16 8.70
CA TRP A 714 -14.38 37.76 9.61
C TRP A 714 -14.26 37.19 11.03
N THR A 715 -14.10 35.87 11.17
CA THR A 715 -13.95 35.22 12.47
C THR A 715 -12.69 35.70 13.20
N GLU A 716 -11.55 35.84 12.52
CA GLU A 716 -10.32 36.34 13.14
C GLU A 716 -10.51 37.77 13.70
N ALA A 717 -11.22 38.64 12.97
CA ALA A 717 -11.51 39.99 13.41
C ALA A 717 -12.46 40.05 14.63
N HIS A 718 -13.27 39.02 14.85
CA HIS A 718 -14.30 38.93 15.91
C HIS A 718 -14.04 37.75 16.86
N MET A 719 -12.79 37.30 16.98
CA MET A 719 -12.44 36.07 17.71
C MET A 719 -12.74 36.18 19.21
N GLU A 720 -12.50 37.36 19.79
CA GLU A 720 -12.66 37.62 21.23
C GLU A 720 -13.94 38.39 21.59
N ASP A 721 -14.83 38.58 20.61
CA ASP A 721 -16.14 39.18 20.83
C ASP A 721 -17.08 38.27 21.64
N SER A 722 -18.10 38.87 22.24
CA SER A 722 -19.08 38.15 23.07
C SER A 722 -19.84 37.10 22.25
N PRO A 723 -19.84 35.82 22.67
CA PRO A 723 -20.51 34.74 21.95
C PRO A 723 -21.98 35.04 21.64
N GLY A 724 -22.73 35.64 22.57
CA GLY A 724 -24.15 35.96 22.36
C GLY A 724 -24.39 37.05 21.31
N ALA A 725 -23.47 38.02 21.19
CA ALA A 725 -23.54 39.05 20.16
C ALA A 725 -23.24 38.47 18.78
N ILE A 726 -22.20 37.61 18.69
CA ILE A 726 -21.83 36.90 17.46
C ILE A 726 -22.94 35.94 17.01
N GLU A 727 -23.54 35.20 17.95
CA GLU A 727 -24.66 34.31 17.67
C GLU A 727 -25.84 35.06 17.05
N SER A 728 -26.28 36.13 17.71
CA SER A 728 -27.38 36.98 17.23
C SER A 728 -27.09 37.56 15.84
N PHE A 729 -25.84 38.02 15.62
CA PHE A 729 -25.40 38.59 14.35
C PHE A 729 -25.39 37.56 13.22
N LEU A 730 -24.81 36.37 13.44
CA LEU A 730 -24.73 35.32 12.43
C LEU A 730 -26.09 34.70 12.10
N ILE A 731 -27.03 34.67 13.07
CA ILE A 731 -28.43 34.31 12.81
C ILE A 731 -29.08 35.31 11.86
N ALA A 732 -28.86 36.61 12.06
CA ALA A 732 -29.37 37.64 11.15
C ALA A 732 -28.76 37.52 9.75
N GLU A 733 -27.47 37.23 9.64
CA GLU A 733 -26.79 36.97 8.36
C GLU A 733 -27.32 35.72 7.66
N PHE A 734 -27.64 34.65 8.40
CA PHE A 734 -28.26 33.46 7.83
C PHE A 734 -29.60 33.80 7.17
N PHE A 735 -30.46 34.54 7.86
CA PHE A 735 -31.74 34.96 7.30
C PHE A 735 -31.61 35.86 6.07
N ARG A 736 -30.61 36.75 6.02
CA ARG A 736 -30.28 37.50 4.80
C ARG A 736 -29.84 36.58 3.67
N ALA A 737 -29.00 35.58 3.96
CA ALA A 737 -28.50 34.63 2.98
C ALA A 737 -29.62 33.73 2.41
N VAL A 738 -30.67 33.41 3.18
CA VAL A 738 -31.76 32.53 2.71
C VAL A 738 -32.97 33.29 2.15
N GLY A 739 -32.82 34.58 1.83
CA GLY A 739 -33.85 35.37 1.15
C GLY A 739 -34.78 36.18 2.06
N GLY A 740 -34.36 36.47 3.30
CA GLY A 740 -35.06 37.40 4.20
C GLY A 740 -36.21 36.79 5.01
N ILE A 741 -36.28 35.47 5.10
CA ILE A 741 -37.19 34.77 6.04
C ILE A 741 -36.83 35.21 7.46
N ASN A 742 -37.80 35.39 8.36
CA ASN A 742 -37.53 35.70 9.77
C ASN A 742 -38.40 34.82 10.66
N VAL A 743 -37.80 33.75 11.20
CA VAL A 743 -38.44 32.80 12.11
C VAL A 743 -37.53 32.63 13.32
N GLU A 744 -38.08 32.72 14.52
CA GLU A 744 -37.27 32.54 15.73
C GLU A 744 -36.86 31.06 15.88
N PRO A 745 -35.55 30.74 16.03
CA PRO A 745 -35.12 29.37 16.29
C PRO A 745 -35.66 28.87 17.63
N SER A 746 -36.22 27.66 17.69
CA SER A 746 -36.61 27.05 18.96
C SER A 746 -35.41 26.59 19.79
N TYR A 747 -34.24 26.50 19.16
CA TYR A 747 -32.96 26.33 19.84
C TYR A 747 -31.85 27.03 19.05
N SER A 748 -30.93 27.67 19.77
CA SER A 748 -29.67 28.15 19.22
C SER A 748 -28.51 27.82 20.18
N ALA A 749 -27.36 27.53 19.60
CA ALA A 749 -26.11 27.50 20.33
C ALA A 749 -24.92 27.85 19.44
N ILE A 750 -23.95 28.57 19.98
CA ILE A 750 -22.71 28.91 19.32
C ILE A 750 -21.51 28.12 19.86
N HIS A 751 -20.54 27.85 18.99
CA HIS A 751 -19.25 27.24 19.34
C HIS A 751 -18.09 27.96 18.65
N ARG A 752 -16.97 28.14 19.38
CA ARG A 752 -15.74 28.76 18.88
C ARG A 752 -14.67 27.72 18.61
N TRP A 753 -14.41 27.43 17.34
CA TRP A 753 -13.22 26.69 16.94
C TRP A 753 -12.03 27.65 16.81
N ARG A 754 -11.18 27.78 17.83
CA ARG A 754 -10.00 28.68 17.78
C ARG A 754 -8.99 28.28 16.69
N PHE A 755 -8.88 27.00 16.39
CA PHE A 755 -7.93 26.44 15.41
C PHE A 755 -8.67 25.50 14.45
N ALA A 756 -9.48 26.08 13.57
CA ALA A 756 -10.43 25.36 12.74
C ALA A 756 -9.81 24.84 11.45
N ILE A 757 -9.15 25.72 10.68
CA ILE A 757 -8.68 25.44 9.32
C ILE A 757 -7.27 26.04 9.15
N PRO A 758 -6.27 25.29 8.68
CA PRO A 758 -4.97 25.85 8.34
C PRO A 758 -5.09 26.73 7.08
N GLN A 759 -4.50 27.93 7.13
CA GLN A 759 -4.49 28.83 5.98
C GLN A 759 -3.58 28.30 4.87
N ASP A 760 -2.33 28.01 5.22
CA ASP A 760 -1.29 27.49 4.32
C ASP A 760 -0.65 26.24 4.97
N PRO A 761 -1.23 25.04 4.77
CA PRO A 761 -0.66 23.80 5.28
C PRO A 761 0.77 23.56 4.76
N LEU A 762 1.58 22.83 5.52
CA LEU A 762 2.89 22.39 5.06
C LEU A 762 2.75 21.51 3.82
N SER A 763 3.70 21.63 2.89
CA SER A 763 3.81 20.72 1.75
C SER A 763 4.21 19.30 2.15
N ALA A 764 4.80 19.12 3.33
CA ALA A 764 5.12 17.82 3.88
C ALA A 764 3.86 17.13 4.44
N ASP A 765 3.70 15.84 4.17
CA ASP A 765 2.56 15.05 4.65
C ASP A 765 2.59 14.84 6.18
N CYS A 766 3.78 14.85 6.79
CA CYS A 766 3.97 14.78 8.24
C CYS A 766 5.38 15.22 8.64
N LEU A 767 5.60 15.43 9.94
CA LEU A 767 6.90 15.78 10.52
C LEU A 767 7.41 14.66 11.43
N LEU A 768 8.69 14.33 11.36
CA LEU A 768 9.33 13.34 12.24
C LEU A 768 10.79 13.73 12.51
N ASP A 769 11.14 13.85 13.78
CA ASP A 769 12.52 13.87 14.25
C ASP A 769 12.92 12.42 14.59
N VAL A 770 13.68 11.81 13.67
CA VAL A 770 14.13 10.42 13.79
C VAL A 770 15.09 10.22 14.95
N GLN A 771 15.92 11.22 15.27
CA GLN A 771 16.90 11.10 16.36
C GLN A 771 16.23 11.11 17.73
N ARG A 772 15.11 11.83 17.84
CA ARG A 772 14.36 11.97 19.09
C ARG A 772 13.12 11.07 19.17
N ASN A 773 12.76 10.33 18.12
CA ASN A 773 11.56 9.50 18.05
C ASN A 773 10.25 10.26 18.35
N ILE A 774 10.16 11.52 17.92
CA ILE A 774 8.96 12.36 18.10
C ILE A 774 8.55 12.96 16.76
N GLY A 775 7.25 12.98 16.48
CA GLY A 775 6.71 13.50 15.24
C GLY A 775 5.37 14.20 15.40
N ALA A 776 4.89 14.81 14.33
CA ALA A 776 3.64 15.53 14.29
C ALA A 776 2.88 15.30 12.97
N CYS A 777 1.55 15.26 13.07
CA CYS A 777 0.65 15.07 11.94
C CYS A 777 -0.68 15.80 12.14
N GLY A 778 -1.40 16.06 11.06
CA GLY A 778 -2.65 16.82 11.11
C GLY A 778 -3.06 17.32 9.74
N ASP A 779 -4.20 17.98 9.68
CA ASP A 779 -4.67 18.68 8.47
C ASP A 779 -3.83 19.92 8.12
N TRP A 780 -2.95 20.35 9.02
CA TRP A 780 -1.93 21.36 8.75
C TRP A 780 -0.69 20.79 8.05
N CYS A 781 -0.64 19.47 7.81
CA CYS A 781 0.34 18.79 6.98
C CYS A 781 -0.36 18.19 5.74
N GLY A 782 0.15 18.45 4.54
CA GLY A 782 -0.36 17.90 3.28
C GLY A 782 -1.72 18.46 2.80
N GLY A 783 -2.68 18.76 3.70
CA GLY A 783 -3.90 19.47 3.32
C GLY A 783 -5.02 19.58 4.37
N PRO A 784 -5.89 20.62 4.28
CA PRO A 784 -6.76 21.10 5.35
C PRO A 784 -8.07 20.32 5.54
N ARG A 785 -8.23 19.16 4.89
CA ARG A 785 -9.49 18.39 4.82
C ARG A 785 -9.40 17.12 5.67
N VAL A 786 -10.55 16.47 5.91
CA VAL A 786 -10.60 15.13 6.54
C VAL A 786 -9.70 14.13 5.81
N GLU A 787 -9.68 14.17 4.48
CA GLU A 787 -8.76 13.37 3.66
C GLU A 787 -7.30 13.67 3.97
N GLY A 788 -6.91 14.95 4.06
CA GLY A 788 -5.54 15.35 4.40
C GLY A 788 -5.14 14.92 5.81
N ALA A 789 -6.02 15.08 6.81
CA ALA A 789 -5.79 14.59 8.16
C ALA A 789 -5.58 13.06 8.19
N PHE A 790 -6.40 12.31 7.46
CA PHE A 790 -6.27 10.85 7.34
C PHE A 790 -4.93 10.46 6.71
N LEU A 791 -4.58 11.08 5.58
CA LEU A 791 -3.33 10.80 4.87
C LEU A 791 -2.10 11.18 5.69
N SER A 792 -2.15 12.30 6.43
CA SER A 792 -1.07 12.73 7.33
C SER A 792 -0.87 11.76 8.50
N GLY A 793 -1.97 11.27 9.11
CA GLY A 793 -1.92 10.24 10.15
C GLY A 793 -1.32 8.92 9.65
N MET A 794 -1.67 8.53 8.42
CA MET A 794 -1.12 7.35 7.75
C MET A 794 0.37 7.53 7.42
N ALA A 795 0.77 8.71 6.94
CA ALA A 795 2.16 9.03 6.59
C ALA A 795 3.09 8.95 7.81
N ILE A 796 2.72 9.55 8.94
CA ILE A 796 3.57 9.50 10.15
C ILE A 796 3.71 8.08 10.69
N ALA A 797 2.65 7.27 10.63
CA ALA A 797 2.71 5.86 11.01
C ALA A 797 3.68 5.07 10.12
N GLY A 798 3.62 5.25 8.79
CA GLY A 798 4.57 4.64 7.86
C GLY A 798 6.02 5.04 8.13
N ARG A 799 6.28 6.34 8.35
CA ARG A 799 7.62 6.81 8.71
C ARG A 799 8.14 6.15 9.98
N ILE A 800 7.32 6.04 11.02
CA ILE A 800 7.69 5.38 12.28
C ILE A 800 7.99 3.88 12.04
N LEU A 801 7.11 3.16 11.34
CA LEU A 801 7.31 1.74 11.02
C LEU A 801 8.58 1.52 10.19
N GLY A 802 8.88 2.43 9.26
CA GLY A 802 10.12 2.45 8.47
C GLY A 802 11.37 2.59 9.35
N GLN A 803 11.37 3.54 10.28
CA GLN A 803 12.49 3.75 11.20
C GLN A 803 12.68 2.57 12.17
N MET A 804 11.60 2.03 12.74
CA MET A 804 11.65 0.82 13.56
C MET A 804 12.23 -0.38 12.79
N ASN A 805 11.97 -0.49 11.49
CA ASN A 805 12.53 -1.53 10.65
C ASN A 805 14.04 -1.36 10.41
N MET A 806 14.50 -0.13 10.18
CA MET A 806 15.93 0.17 10.01
C MET A 806 16.73 -0.13 11.28
N ASN A 807 16.18 0.16 12.46
CA ASN A 807 16.82 -0.12 13.75
C ASN A 807 16.85 -1.62 14.09
N ALA A 808 15.91 -2.40 13.57
CA ALA A 808 15.82 -3.84 13.83
C ALA A 808 16.67 -4.70 12.88
N ALA A 809 17.03 -4.18 11.70
CA ALA A 809 17.85 -4.89 10.74
C ALA A 809 19.31 -4.97 11.25
N PRO A 810 19.92 -6.16 11.37
CA PRO A 810 21.34 -6.22 11.61
C PRO A 810 22.06 -5.58 10.42
N LEU A 811 22.72 -4.43 10.66
CA LEU A 811 23.69 -3.86 9.72
C LEU A 811 24.80 -4.90 9.52
N LEU A 812 24.72 -5.64 8.43
CA LEU A 812 25.81 -6.53 8.03
C LEU A 812 26.98 -5.65 7.64
N ARG A 813 28.11 -5.87 8.31
CA ARG A 813 29.39 -5.28 7.91
C ARG A 813 29.78 -5.81 6.53
N MET A 814 30.43 -4.97 5.72
CA MET A 814 30.87 -5.26 4.34
C MET A 814 31.71 -6.55 4.22
N ASP A 815 32.44 -6.92 5.27
CA ASP A 815 33.30 -8.09 5.34
C ASP A 815 32.51 -9.42 5.34
N GLN A 816 31.36 -9.49 6.01
CA GLN A 816 30.48 -10.68 6.02
C GLN A 816 29.65 -10.85 4.75
N GLN A 817 29.63 -9.85 3.86
CA GLN A 817 28.93 -9.89 2.57
C GLN A 817 29.74 -10.61 1.48
N LEU A 818 31.05 -10.83 1.70
CA LEU A 818 31.99 -11.32 0.69
C LEU A 818 32.01 -12.86 0.55
N ASP A 819 31.68 -13.61 1.61
CA ASP A 819 31.75 -15.09 1.59
C ASP A 819 30.53 -15.78 0.92
N LEU A 820 29.53 -15.02 0.47
CA LEU A 820 28.28 -15.54 -0.11
C LEU A 820 28.24 -15.56 -1.65
N PHE A 821 29.20 -14.90 -2.31
CA PHE A 821 29.26 -14.74 -3.77
C PHE A 821 30.53 -15.32 -4.37
#